data_AF-A0A8B9CJ68-F1
#
_entry.id   AF-A0A8B9CJ68-F1
#
_cell.length_a   1.000
_cell.length_b   1.000
_cell.length_c   1.000
_cell.angle_alpha   90.00
_cell.angle_beta   90.00
_cell.angle_gamma   90.00
#
_symmetry.space_group_name_H-M   'P 1'
#
loop_
_entity.id
_entity.type
_entity.pdbx_description
1 polymer ?
#
loop_
_entity_poly.entity_id
_entity_poly.type
_entity_poly.pdbx_seq_one_letter_code
_entity_poly.pdbx_strand_id
1 'polypeptide(L)'
;MSKKRGALYQLIDRIRRFGSGFEQNNTSKGRTTAKFSGKNEKNRFPRAATSRTERIWPGGVIPYVIGGNFTGTQRAMFKQAMRHWEKYTCVTFIERSDEESYIVFTYRPCGCCSYVGRRGNGPQAISIGKNCDKFGIVVHELGHVIGFWHEHTRPDRDDHVTIIRENIQPGQEYNFLKMEPGEVNSLGEPYDFDSIMHYARNTFSRGMFLDTILPSRDDNGIRPAIGQRTRLSKGDIAQARKLYRCPACGETLQESTGNFSSPGFPNGYPSYTHCIWRISVTPGEKIVLNFTTMDLYKSSLCWYDYIEVRDGYWRKSPLLGRFCGDKLPEVLASSDSRMWIEFRSSSNWVGKGFAAVYEAICGGEIHKNEGQIQSPNYPDDYRPMKECVWKITVSENYNVGLTFQAFEIERHDNCAYDYLEIRDGMNENSPLIGHFCGYDKPEDIRSTSNTLWMKFVSDGTVNKAGFAANFFKEEDECAKPDNGGCEQRCVNTLGSYQCACDPGYELGPDKKSCEAACGGLLTKLNGTITTPGWPKEYPPNKNCVWQVVAPTQYRISMKFEFFELEGNEVCKYDYVEIRSGLSSDSKLHGKFCGTEVPEVITSQYNNMRIEFRSDNTVSKKGFKAHFFSDKDECSKDNGGCQHECINTVGSYVCQCRNGFVLHENKHDCKEAECEQKIHSPNGIITSPNWPDKYPSRKECTWEISATPGQRVKLTFNEFEIEQHQECAYDHLEVFDGESEKSPILGRLCGNKIPDPLIATGNKMFIRFISDASVQRKGFQATHSTECGGRLKAETKAKDLYSHAQFGDNNYPVQADCDWLLVAEHGYRVELMFQTFEVEEEADCGYDYMELFDGHDKSAMRLGRFCGSGPPEEIYSAGEALLLHFHTDDTINKKGFHIRYRSIKYPDSVRTKK
;
A
#
# COMPACT_ATOMS: atom_id res chain seq x y z
N MET A 1 -50.98 4.24 24.90
CA MET A 1 -51.48 4.73 26.23
C MET A 1 -50.33 4.67 27.25
N SER A 2 -50.47 5.33 28.41
CA SER A 2 -49.74 5.14 29.71
C SER A 2 -48.43 4.31 29.75
N LYS A 3 -47.27 4.89 30.15
CA LYS A 3 -46.72 4.99 31.55
C LYS A 3 -46.11 3.66 32.08
N LYS A 4 -45.00 3.55 32.83
CA LYS A 4 -43.92 4.40 33.43
C LYS A 4 -42.55 3.73 33.04
N ARG A 5 -41.30 4.18 33.27
CA ARG A 5 -40.53 5.31 33.87
C ARG A 5 -39.09 5.21 33.26
N GLY A 6 -38.12 6.14 33.25
CA GLY A 6 -37.93 7.47 33.87
C GLY A 6 -37.22 7.42 35.23
N ALA A 7 -36.21 8.24 35.59
CA ALA A 7 -35.45 9.33 34.94
C ALA A 7 -34.40 9.88 35.95
N LEU A 8 -33.28 10.52 35.51
CA LEU A 8 -32.67 11.65 36.24
C LEU A 8 -31.68 12.48 35.38
N TYR A 9 -32.01 13.75 35.11
CA TYR A 9 -31.11 14.80 34.59
C TYR A 9 -31.84 16.17 34.60
N GLN A 10 -31.27 17.22 35.22
CA GLN A 10 -31.60 18.67 35.17
C GLN A 10 -30.71 19.41 36.22
N LEU A 11 -30.55 20.74 36.32
CA LEU A 11 -31.34 21.93 35.90
C LEU A 11 -30.36 23.15 35.75
N ILE A 12 -30.22 23.85 34.60
CA ILE A 12 -30.91 25.06 34.08
C ILE A 12 -30.68 26.41 34.82
N ASP A 13 -29.80 27.25 34.23
CA ASP A 13 -29.89 28.68 33.81
C ASP A 13 -30.51 29.84 34.67
N ARG A 14 -29.90 31.04 34.50
CA ARG A 14 -30.51 32.41 34.31
C ARG A 14 -30.77 33.40 35.48
N ILE A 15 -30.31 34.68 35.31
CA ILE A 15 -31.03 36.01 35.48
C ILE A 15 -30.25 37.23 36.12
N ARG A 16 -30.08 38.34 35.35
CA ARG A 16 -30.08 39.84 35.69
C ARG A 16 -29.16 40.45 36.81
N ARG A 17 -28.94 41.77 36.97
CA ARG A 17 -28.72 42.99 36.09
C ARG A 17 -28.42 44.25 37.00
N PHE A 18 -27.55 45.19 36.56
CA PHE A 18 -27.43 46.64 36.94
C PHE A 18 -26.99 47.11 38.37
N GLY A 19 -26.43 48.34 38.43
CA GLY A 19 -26.09 49.17 39.64
C GLY A 19 -24.57 49.28 39.93
N SER A 20 -23.82 50.40 40.04
CA SER A 20 -24.00 51.84 40.40
C SER A 20 -24.48 52.11 41.83
N GLY A 21 -23.86 52.95 42.68
CA GLY A 21 -22.71 53.88 42.54
C GLY A 21 -22.49 54.70 43.85
N PHE A 22 -21.77 55.85 43.80
CA PHE A 22 -21.33 56.75 44.91
C PHE A 22 -20.15 56.19 45.77
N GLU A 23 -19.09 56.94 46.17
CA GLU A 23 -18.91 58.30 46.76
C GLU A 23 -19.23 58.36 48.29
N GLN A 24 -18.53 59.13 49.15
CA GLN A 24 -17.76 60.37 48.92
C GLN A 24 -16.74 60.69 50.05
N ASN A 25 -15.71 61.51 49.78
CA ASN A 25 -14.95 62.42 50.70
C ASN A 25 -14.21 61.83 51.94
N ASN A 26 -13.13 62.41 52.49
CA ASN A 26 -12.74 63.84 52.53
C ASN A 26 -11.20 64.09 52.72
N THR A 27 -10.83 65.37 52.60
CA THR A 27 -9.57 66.12 52.87
C THR A 27 -8.73 65.76 54.14
N SER A 28 -7.48 66.22 54.39
CA SER A 28 -6.67 67.35 53.86
C SER A 28 -5.11 67.13 53.95
N LYS A 29 -4.30 68.17 53.69
CA LYS A 29 -2.81 68.14 53.50
C LYS A 29 -2.00 68.41 54.79
N GLY A 30 -0.78 67.85 54.91
CA GLY A 30 0.23 68.32 55.89
C GLY A 30 1.62 67.64 55.80
N ARG A 31 2.70 68.43 55.67
CA ARG A 31 4.13 67.98 55.77
C ARG A 31 4.45 67.55 57.24
N THR A 32 5.46 66.74 57.57
CA THR A 32 6.84 66.65 57.02
C THR A 32 7.47 65.23 57.24
N THR A 33 8.74 65.04 56.88
CA THR A 33 9.44 63.74 56.70
C THR A 33 10.00 63.08 57.98
N ALA A 34 9.64 61.82 58.27
CA ALA A 34 10.49 60.83 58.98
C ALA A 34 9.99 59.36 58.86
N LYS A 35 10.92 58.41 59.03
CA LYS A 35 10.84 56.94 58.90
C LYS A 35 9.63 56.20 59.52
N PHE A 36 9.04 55.25 58.78
CA PHE A 36 8.60 53.89 59.23
C PHE A 36 8.86 52.93 58.03
N SER A 37 9.61 51.83 58.18
CA SER A 37 9.18 50.48 58.61
C SER A 37 7.99 49.91 57.85
N GLY A 38 8.10 48.67 57.32
CA GLY A 38 7.00 47.97 56.64
C GLY A 38 7.25 47.49 55.19
N LYS A 39 8.42 46.94 54.88
CA LYS A 39 8.66 46.25 53.60
C LYS A 39 7.89 44.91 53.57
N ASN A 40 6.65 44.92 53.07
CA ASN A 40 5.93 43.67 52.76
C ASN A 40 6.38 43.16 51.39
N GLU A 41 7.44 42.35 51.37
CA GLU A 41 7.98 41.75 50.14
C GLU A 41 7.02 40.66 49.63
N LYS A 42 6.22 41.01 48.62
CA LYS A 42 5.46 40.04 47.83
C LYS A 42 6.44 39.24 46.95
N ASN A 43 7.01 38.18 47.52
CA ASN A 43 7.95 37.29 46.86
C ASN A 43 7.40 36.81 45.50
N ARG A 44 8.10 37.19 44.42
CA ARG A 44 7.91 36.59 43.09
C ARG A 44 8.59 35.23 43.10
N PHE A 45 7.83 34.17 42.80
CA PHE A 45 8.37 32.84 42.58
C PHE A 45 8.56 32.60 41.07
N PRO A 46 9.80 32.42 40.56
CA PRO A 46 10.09 32.08 39.15
C PRO A 46 9.69 30.65 38.80
N ARG A 47 9.38 30.30 37.54
CA ARG A 47 8.60 29.06 37.24
C ARG A 47 8.94 28.32 35.93
N ALA A 48 9.36 27.02 35.98
CA ALA A 48 9.75 26.20 34.79
C ALA A 48 9.20 24.74 34.66
N ALA A 49 9.23 23.87 35.68
CA ALA A 49 8.66 22.50 35.65
C ALA A 49 7.15 22.47 36.01
N THR A 50 6.47 21.33 35.97
CA THR A 50 5.05 21.23 36.37
C THR A 50 4.82 21.63 37.84
N SER A 51 3.86 22.53 38.08
CA SER A 51 3.36 22.86 39.43
C SER A 51 2.41 21.80 40.01
N ARG A 52 1.76 21.05 39.12
CA ARG A 52 0.65 20.12 39.41
C ARG A 52 1.17 18.79 39.93
N THR A 53 0.78 18.45 41.15
CA THR A 53 1.22 17.22 41.83
C THR A 53 0.65 15.95 41.19
N GLU A 54 -0.53 16.03 40.54
CA GLU A 54 -1.13 14.91 39.82
C GLU A 54 -0.33 14.50 38.57
N ARG A 55 0.47 15.44 38.03
CA ARG A 55 1.37 15.21 36.89
C ARG A 55 2.74 14.65 37.29
N ILE A 56 3.04 14.52 38.58
CA ILE A 56 4.31 13.92 39.04
C ILE A 56 4.15 12.39 39.02
N TRP A 57 5.08 11.70 38.36
CA TRP A 57 5.09 10.23 38.37
C TRP A 57 5.33 9.70 39.80
N PRO A 58 4.51 8.77 40.33
CA PRO A 58 4.58 8.32 41.71
C PRO A 58 6.00 7.92 42.15
N GLY A 59 6.64 8.81 42.91
CA GLY A 59 7.99 8.63 43.46
C GLY A 59 9.12 8.38 42.44
N GLY A 60 8.95 8.80 41.18
CA GLY A 60 10.01 8.76 40.18
C GLY A 60 10.02 7.56 39.23
N VAL A 61 9.12 6.59 39.40
CA VAL A 61 9.04 5.43 38.50
C VAL A 61 8.13 5.72 37.31
N ILE A 62 8.63 5.46 36.10
CA ILE A 62 7.97 5.74 34.82
C ILE A 62 7.95 4.44 33.99
N PRO A 63 6.83 3.69 33.99
CA PRO A 63 6.69 2.49 33.17
C PRO A 63 6.60 2.86 31.68
N TYR A 64 7.25 2.08 30.81
CA TYR A 64 7.28 2.32 29.37
C TYR A 64 6.98 1.08 28.52
N VAL A 65 6.53 1.33 27.29
CA VAL A 65 6.38 0.36 26.19
C VAL A 65 6.93 0.98 24.90
N ILE A 66 7.65 0.22 24.08
CA ILE A 66 8.12 0.66 22.75
C ILE A 66 7.33 -0.09 21.67
N GLY A 67 6.57 0.65 20.85
CA GLY A 67 5.71 0.08 19.81
C GLY A 67 6.47 -0.76 18.79
N GLY A 68 5.80 -1.77 18.21
CA GLY A 68 6.39 -2.73 17.26
C GLY A 68 7.22 -2.08 16.14
N ASN A 69 6.68 -1.01 15.55
CA ASN A 69 7.18 -0.33 14.35
C ASN A 69 8.55 0.39 14.49
N PHE A 70 9.24 0.31 15.63
CA PHE A 70 10.60 0.84 15.80
C PHE A 70 11.66 -0.24 15.61
N THR A 71 12.70 0.12 14.86
CA THR A 71 13.89 -0.71 14.61
C THR A 71 14.71 -0.96 15.88
N GLY A 72 15.59 -1.97 15.86
CA GLY A 72 16.49 -2.30 16.96
C GLY A 72 17.36 -1.10 17.40
N THR A 73 17.93 -0.37 16.44
CA THR A 73 18.76 0.82 16.70
C THR A 73 17.96 2.00 17.28
N GLN A 74 16.70 2.19 16.87
CA GLN A 74 15.80 3.16 17.51
C GLN A 74 15.42 2.75 18.94
N ARG A 75 15.13 1.45 19.17
CA ARG A 75 14.89 0.89 20.53
C ARG A 75 16.10 1.08 21.44
N ALA A 76 17.30 0.81 20.93
CA ALA A 76 18.57 1.04 21.61
C ALA A 76 18.72 2.51 22.02
N MET A 77 18.55 3.45 21.08
CA MET A 77 18.61 4.90 21.34
C MET A 77 17.60 5.34 22.40
N PHE A 78 16.37 4.81 22.40
CA PHE A 78 15.36 5.15 23.41
C PHE A 78 15.78 4.66 24.80
N LYS A 79 16.30 3.43 24.91
CA LYS A 79 16.86 2.91 26.17
C LYS A 79 18.08 3.71 26.64
N GLN A 80 18.97 4.14 25.74
CA GLN A 80 20.12 4.99 26.06
C GLN A 80 19.68 6.38 26.57
N ALA A 81 18.68 7.01 25.94
CA ALA A 81 18.11 8.29 26.38
C ALA A 81 17.41 8.20 27.75
N MET A 82 16.78 7.07 28.06
CA MET A 82 16.25 6.79 29.41
C MET A 82 17.37 6.55 30.43
N ARG A 83 18.38 5.72 30.12
CA ARG A 83 19.57 5.51 30.98
C ARG A 83 20.26 6.83 31.32
N HIS A 84 20.37 7.76 30.37
CA HIS A 84 20.93 9.10 30.58
C HIS A 84 20.16 9.92 31.62
N TRP A 85 18.83 9.90 31.60
CA TRP A 85 18.02 10.53 32.67
C TRP A 85 18.16 9.83 34.02
N GLU A 86 18.22 8.49 34.05
CA GLU A 86 18.46 7.72 35.30
C GLU A 86 19.84 8.00 35.91
N LYS A 87 20.89 8.17 35.09
CA LYS A 87 22.28 8.39 35.53
C LYS A 87 22.45 9.66 36.36
N TYR A 88 21.77 10.74 35.97
CA TYR A 88 21.91 12.04 36.62
C TYR A 88 20.81 12.35 37.65
N THR A 89 19.71 11.61 37.70
CA THR A 89 18.55 11.89 38.57
C THR A 89 18.17 10.69 39.45
N CYS A 90 17.04 10.75 40.15
CA CYS A 90 16.43 9.59 40.81
C CYS A 90 15.18 9.06 40.11
N VAL A 91 14.87 9.57 38.90
CA VAL A 91 13.85 9.01 38.01
C VAL A 91 14.33 7.62 37.56
N THR A 92 13.40 6.69 37.36
CA THR A 92 13.70 5.30 36.99
C THR A 92 12.68 4.83 35.95
N PHE A 93 13.16 4.35 34.82
CA PHE A 93 12.34 3.90 33.70
C PHE A 93 12.30 2.37 33.69
N ILE A 94 11.10 1.79 33.80
CA ILE A 94 10.91 0.33 33.84
C ILE A 94 10.08 -0.13 32.66
N GLU A 95 10.33 -1.35 32.19
CA GLU A 95 9.40 -1.99 31.25
C GLU A 95 8.12 -2.34 32.02
N ARG A 96 6.98 -1.96 31.44
CA ARG A 96 5.68 -2.07 32.08
C ARG A 96 5.30 -3.54 32.29
N SER A 97 4.89 -3.91 33.50
CA SER A 97 4.16 -5.15 33.77
C SER A 97 2.66 -4.89 33.74
N ASP A 98 2.12 -4.44 34.87
CA ASP A 98 0.70 -4.32 35.18
C ASP A 98 0.27 -2.85 35.38
N GLU A 99 1.19 -1.89 35.32
CA GLU A 99 0.90 -0.51 35.69
C GLU A 99 -0.15 0.14 34.77
N GLU A 100 -1.13 0.78 35.39
CA GLU A 100 -2.23 1.46 34.69
C GLU A 100 -1.75 2.69 33.89
N SER A 101 -0.77 3.43 34.42
CA SER A 101 -0.23 4.65 33.81
C SER A 101 1.18 4.38 33.27
N TYR A 102 1.40 4.60 31.98
CA TYR A 102 2.68 4.29 31.32
C TYR A 102 2.88 5.13 30.06
N ILE A 103 4.14 5.30 29.63
CA ILE A 103 4.46 5.93 28.34
C ILE A 103 4.51 4.90 27.20
N VAL A 104 4.13 5.32 26.00
CA VAL A 104 4.21 4.50 24.78
C VAL A 104 4.95 5.25 23.69
N PHE A 105 6.13 4.77 23.31
CA PHE A 105 6.83 5.25 22.11
C PHE A 105 6.04 4.83 20.87
N THR A 106 5.71 5.80 20.02
CA THR A 106 4.83 5.63 18.86
C THR A 106 5.11 6.69 17.78
N TYR A 107 4.50 6.55 16.60
CA TYR A 107 4.50 7.56 15.54
C TYR A 107 3.15 8.30 15.53
N ARG A 108 3.14 9.63 15.62
CA ARG A 108 1.92 10.45 15.47
C ARG A 108 2.14 11.63 14.52
N PRO A 109 1.06 12.18 13.91
CA PRO A 109 1.14 13.33 13.01
C PRO A 109 1.72 14.63 13.61
N CYS A 110 1.92 14.71 14.93
CA CYS A 110 2.56 15.86 15.58
C CYS A 110 4.08 15.95 15.34
N GLY A 111 4.72 14.93 14.74
CA GLY A 111 6.18 14.88 14.61
C GLY A 111 6.83 14.42 15.91
N CYS A 112 7.77 15.21 16.44
CA CYS A 112 8.31 15.01 17.79
C CYS A 112 7.35 15.69 18.77
N CYS A 113 6.66 14.92 19.62
CA CYS A 113 5.81 15.51 20.65
C CYS A 113 5.53 14.55 21.82
N SER A 114 5.39 15.10 23.02
CA SER A 114 5.20 14.35 24.26
C SER A 114 4.29 15.12 25.23
N TYR A 115 3.65 14.41 26.15
CA TYR A 115 2.80 15.02 27.17
C TYR A 115 3.61 15.44 28.40
N VAL A 116 3.36 16.65 28.90
CA VAL A 116 4.02 17.17 30.11
C VAL A 116 3.52 16.44 31.36
N GLY A 117 4.39 15.60 31.93
CA GLY A 117 4.14 14.81 33.14
C GLY A 117 3.20 13.62 32.94
N ARG A 118 2.88 12.95 34.04
CA ARG A 118 1.89 11.88 34.09
C ARG A 118 0.48 12.41 33.81
N ARG A 119 -0.25 11.76 32.91
CA ARG A 119 -1.69 12.03 32.67
C ARG A 119 -2.63 11.19 33.53
N GLY A 120 -2.22 9.97 33.90
CA GLY A 120 -3.09 8.97 34.50
C GLY A 120 -4.03 8.32 33.48
N ASN A 121 -4.80 7.33 33.93
CA ASN A 121 -5.91 6.71 33.18
C ASN A 121 -5.49 6.06 31.86
N GLY A 122 -4.43 5.22 31.87
CA GLY A 122 -3.98 4.45 30.71
C GLY A 122 -2.66 4.94 30.06
N PRO A 123 -2.40 4.52 28.80
CA PRO A 123 -1.21 4.90 28.05
C PRO A 123 -1.20 6.39 27.66
N GLN A 124 -0.04 7.04 27.81
CA GLN A 124 0.24 8.34 27.18
C GLN A 124 1.33 8.20 26.11
N ALA A 125 1.10 8.81 24.95
CA ALA A 125 2.02 8.72 23.83
C ALA A 125 3.23 9.66 23.99
N ILE A 126 4.41 9.15 23.64
CA ILE A 126 5.59 9.92 23.27
C ILE A 126 5.86 9.65 21.78
N SER A 127 5.73 10.69 20.96
CA SER A 127 5.82 10.60 19.50
C SER A 127 7.23 10.92 19.03
N ILE A 128 7.88 9.97 18.36
CA ILE A 128 9.18 10.15 17.72
C ILE A 128 8.95 10.06 16.20
N GLY A 129 8.62 11.19 15.57
CA GLY A 129 8.40 11.28 14.13
C GLY A 129 9.67 11.05 13.28
N LYS A 130 9.52 11.07 11.95
CA LYS A 130 10.67 11.00 11.03
C LYS A 130 11.66 12.15 11.31
N ASN A 131 12.95 11.83 11.40
CA ASN A 131 14.05 12.73 11.79
C ASN A 131 14.08 13.17 13.27
N CYS A 132 13.15 12.70 14.11
CA CYS A 132 13.17 12.90 15.57
C CYS A 132 14.05 11.87 16.31
N ASP A 133 14.48 10.82 15.60
CA ASP A 133 15.36 9.75 16.06
C ASP A 133 16.81 10.23 16.16
N LYS A 134 17.05 11.14 17.10
CA LYS A 134 18.36 11.61 17.54
C LYS A 134 18.37 11.67 19.07
N PHE A 135 19.43 11.17 19.70
CA PHE A 135 19.56 11.05 21.16
C PHE A 135 19.03 12.27 21.94
N GLY A 136 19.53 13.48 21.65
CA GLY A 136 19.11 14.70 22.34
C GLY A 136 17.69 15.21 22.03
N ILE A 137 17.02 14.70 20.99
CA ILE A 137 15.58 14.92 20.78
C ILE A 137 14.79 13.96 21.68
N VAL A 138 15.18 12.68 21.75
CA VAL A 138 14.53 11.71 22.65
C VAL A 138 14.67 12.13 24.12
N VAL A 139 15.84 12.63 24.52
CA VAL A 139 16.06 13.17 25.89
C VAL A 139 15.17 14.40 26.16
N HIS A 140 14.87 15.24 25.16
CA HIS A 140 13.93 16.37 25.26
C HIS A 140 12.48 15.91 25.44
N GLU A 141 12.01 14.96 24.62
CA GLU A 141 10.66 14.41 24.73
C GLU A 141 10.44 13.64 26.06
N LEU A 142 11.50 13.03 26.61
CA LEU A 142 11.51 12.46 27.96
C LEU A 142 11.52 13.54 29.06
N GLY A 143 12.08 14.72 28.83
CA GLY A 143 11.96 15.87 29.72
C GLY A 143 10.50 16.33 29.88
N HIS A 144 9.73 16.31 28.80
CA HIS A 144 8.27 16.47 28.89
C HIS A 144 7.62 15.36 29.72
N VAL A 145 7.93 14.07 29.48
CA VAL A 145 7.40 12.95 30.28
C VAL A 145 7.66 13.14 31.79
N ILE A 146 8.85 13.62 32.15
CA ILE A 146 9.30 13.92 33.52
C ILE A 146 8.57 15.13 34.13
N GLY A 147 7.94 15.97 33.31
CA GLY A 147 7.08 17.07 33.74
C GLY A 147 7.63 18.47 33.45
N PHE A 148 8.60 18.62 32.55
CA PHE A 148 9.13 19.93 32.18
C PHE A 148 8.33 20.60 31.05
N TRP A 149 8.15 21.91 31.16
CA TRP A 149 7.75 22.78 30.06
C TRP A 149 9.00 23.28 29.31
N HIS A 150 8.83 23.98 28.17
CA HIS A 150 9.96 24.61 27.50
C HIS A 150 10.44 25.85 28.26
N GLU A 151 11.76 26.02 28.37
CA GLU A 151 12.39 27.06 29.20
C GLU A 151 12.07 28.50 28.71
N HIS A 152 11.73 28.69 27.43
CA HIS A 152 11.25 29.98 26.90
C HIS A 152 9.78 30.29 27.21
N THR A 153 9.03 29.37 27.82
CA THR A 153 7.62 29.58 28.22
C THR A 153 7.46 30.04 29.67
N ARG A 154 8.57 30.17 30.43
CA ARG A 154 8.57 30.62 31.83
C ARG A 154 7.87 31.99 32.01
N PRO A 155 7.08 32.21 33.08
CA PRO A 155 6.46 33.51 33.37
C PRO A 155 7.46 34.67 33.48
N ASP A 156 8.67 34.35 33.95
CA ASP A 156 9.82 35.22 34.17
C ASP A 156 10.75 35.38 32.94
N ARG A 157 10.49 34.71 31.79
CA ARG A 157 11.44 34.76 30.65
C ARG A 157 11.68 36.16 30.05
N ASP A 158 10.81 37.14 30.29
CA ASP A 158 11.02 38.53 29.82
C ASP A 158 12.31 39.16 30.40
N ASP A 159 12.73 38.70 31.59
CA ASP A 159 13.95 39.18 32.24
C ASP A 159 15.23 38.52 31.63
N HIS A 160 15.09 37.53 30.74
CA HIS A 160 16.17 36.67 30.25
C HIS A 160 16.25 36.51 28.72
N VAL A 161 15.13 36.51 28.00
CA VAL A 161 15.04 36.36 26.54
C VAL A 161 13.98 37.29 25.94
N THR A 162 14.35 37.96 24.84
CA THR A 162 13.43 38.77 24.03
C THR A 162 12.82 37.91 22.92
N ILE A 163 11.50 37.94 22.77
CA ILE A 163 10.78 37.25 21.67
C ILE A 163 10.55 38.25 20.54
N ILE A 164 11.18 38.01 19.38
CA ILE A 164 11.09 38.85 18.19
C ILE A 164 9.88 38.40 17.37
N ARG A 165 8.70 38.92 17.74
CA ARG A 165 7.40 38.43 17.24
C ARG A 165 7.24 38.58 15.74
N GLU A 166 7.77 39.65 15.17
CA GLU A 166 7.77 39.92 13.74
C GLU A 166 8.50 38.84 12.92
N ASN A 167 9.43 38.09 13.52
CA ASN A 167 10.18 37.03 12.85
C ASN A 167 9.53 35.64 12.94
N ILE A 168 8.42 35.49 13.68
CA ILE A 168 7.72 34.20 13.80
C ILE A 168 6.94 33.91 12.51
N GLN A 169 6.83 32.63 12.14
CA GLN A 169 5.95 32.17 11.06
C GLN A 169 4.46 32.41 11.42
N PRO A 170 3.63 32.96 10.50
CA PRO A 170 2.22 33.20 10.77
C PRO A 170 1.48 31.96 11.29
N GLY A 171 0.81 32.09 12.43
CA GLY A 171 0.07 31.02 13.09
C GLY A 171 0.91 30.16 14.05
N GLN A 172 2.22 30.42 14.22
CA GLN A 172 3.08 29.73 15.20
C GLN A 172 3.34 30.54 16.48
N GLU A 173 2.72 31.71 16.63
CA GLU A 173 2.95 32.64 17.73
C GLU A 173 2.50 32.08 19.10
N TYR A 174 1.60 31.10 19.10
CA TYR A 174 1.12 30.42 20.31
C TYR A 174 2.23 29.65 21.04
N ASN A 175 3.25 29.15 20.30
CA ASN A 175 4.41 28.45 20.87
C ASN A 175 5.31 29.34 21.74
N PHE A 176 5.09 30.67 21.73
CA PHE A 176 5.86 31.67 22.47
C PHE A 176 5.00 32.41 23.51
N LEU A 177 3.84 31.84 23.86
CA LEU A 177 3.05 32.30 25.01
C LEU A 177 3.73 31.86 26.31
N LYS A 178 3.54 32.67 27.36
CA LYS A 178 3.99 32.31 28.70
C LYS A 178 2.99 31.34 29.33
N MET A 179 3.49 30.32 30.01
CA MET A 179 2.64 29.43 30.81
C MET A 179 2.02 30.20 31.97
N GLU A 180 0.74 29.91 32.25
CA GLU A 180 0.06 30.48 33.41
C GLU A 180 0.75 30.06 34.71
N PRO A 181 0.95 30.97 35.71
CA PRO A 181 1.66 30.63 36.94
C PRO A 181 1.10 29.41 37.69
N GLY A 182 -0.18 29.09 37.50
CA GLY A 182 -0.82 27.90 38.06
C GLY A 182 -0.34 26.56 37.49
N GLU A 183 0.28 26.52 36.30
CA GLU A 183 0.69 25.30 35.59
C GLU A 183 2.19 24.95 35.73
N VAL A 184 3.00 25.87 36.28
CA VAL A 184 4.46 25.84 36.16
C VAL A 184 5.19 26.30 37.45
N ASN A 185 6.39 25.79 37.74
CA ASN A 185 7.17 26.00 38.97
C ASN A 185 8.66 25.61 38.79
N SER A 186 9.62 26.51 39.07
CA SER A 186 11.07 26.31 38.83
C SER A 186 11.75 25.56 39.97
N LEU A 187 11.06 25.43 41.10
CA LEU A 187 11.61 24.91 42.35
C LEU A 187 12.81 25.76 42.85
N GLY A 188 12.86 27.03 42.44
CA GLY A 188 13.91 27.99 42.80
C GLY A 188 15.19 27.85 41.97
N GLU A 189 15.13 27.23 40.79
CA GLU A 189 16.24 27.25 39.83
C GLU A 189 16.29 28.57 39.03
N PRO A 190 17.49 29.06 38.64
CA PRO A 190 17.66 30.20 37.75
C PRO A 190 17.15 29.87 36.32
N TYR A 191 17.27 30.83 35.41
CA TYR A 191 17.00 30.61 33.98
C TYR A 191 18.16 29.83 33.34
N ASP A 192 17.88 28.69 32.71
CA ASP A 192 18.94 27.83 32.13
C ASP A 192 18.96 27.87 30.59
N PHE A 193 19.83 28.71 30.05
CA PHE A 193 20.05 28.84 28.61
C PHE A 193 20.60 27.55 27.95
N ASP A 194 21.31 26.69 28.69
CA ASP A 194 21.84 25.41 28.21
C ASP A 194 20.81 24.27 28.34
N SER A 195 19.63 24.52 28.94
CA SER A 195 18.56 23.52 29.12
C SER A 195 18.21 22.84 27.80
N ILE A 196 18.12 21.51 27.83
CA ILE A 196 17.64 20.74 26.68
C ILE A 196 16.19 21.10 26.31
N MET A 197 15.42 21.65 27.27
CA MET A 197 14.04 22.09 27.06
C MET A 197 13.91 23.48 26.44
N HIS A 198 15.01 24.21 26.22
CA HIS A 198 14.97 25.50 25.53
C HIS A 198 14.79 25.32 24.01
N TYR A 199 14.07 26.21 23.34
CA TYR A 199 14.02 26.29 21.87
C TYR A 199 15.31 26.89 21.28
N ALA A 200 15.60 26.62 20.01
CA ALA A 200 16.71 27.27 19.32
C ALA A 200 16.34 28.71 18.94
N ARG A 201 17.36 29.57 18.79
CA ARG A 201 17.19 31.00 18.49
C ARG A 201 16.30 31.33 17.29
N ASN A 202 16.20 30.43 16.32
CA ASN A 202 15.44 30.57 15.07
C ASN A 202 14.30 29.53 14.93
N THR A 203 13.89 28.85 16.01
CA THR A 203 12.74 27.94 15.98
C THR A 203 11.47 28.71 15.56
N PHE A 204 10.67 28.12 14.67
CA PHE A 204 9.51 28.76 14.00
C PHE A 204 9.79 30.11 13.32
N SER A 205 11.02 30.36 12.86
CA SER A 205 11.37 31.60 12.15
C SER A 205 10.88 31.63 10.70
N ARG A 206 10.42 32.80 10.25
CA ARG A 206 10.01 33.10 8.87
C ARG A 206 11.17 33.17 7.87
N GLY A 207 12.43 33.18 8.35
CA GLY A 207 13.62 33.32 7.49
C GLY A 207 14.85 32.65 8.10
N MET A 208 15.67 32.03 7.26
CA MET A 208 16.72 31.09 7.69
C MET A 208 17.79 31.69 8.63
N PHE A 209 18.00 33.00 8.57
CA PHE A 209 18.96 33.76 9.38
C PHE A 209 18.30 34.74 10.38
N LEU A 210 16.98 34.66 10.56
CA LEU A 210 16.23 35.53 11.48
C LEU A 210 16.01 34.82 12.81
N ASP A 211 16.45 35.42 13.91
CA ASP A 211 16.19 34.92 15.25
C ASP A 211 14.76 35.31 15.69
N THR A 212 14.05 34.37 16.32
CA THR A 212 12.76 34.52 17.01
C THR A 212 12.92 34.63 18.51
N ILE A 213 13.99 34.05 19.08
CA ILE A 213 14.37 34.16 20.50
C ILE A 213 15.78 34.74 20.58
N LEU A 214 15.92 35.89 21.24
CA LEU A 214 17.18 36.58 21.43
C LEU A 214 17.54 36.64 22.93
N PRO A 215 18.54 35.86 23.40
CA PRO A 215 19.00 35.91 24.78
C PRO A 215 19.54 37.28 25.20
N SER A 216 19.28 37.69 26.45
CA SER A 216 19.96 38.82 27.09
C SER A 216 21.48 38.63 27.09
N ARG A 217 22.24 39.73 27.23
CA ARG A 217 23.70 39.64 27.42
C ARG A 217 24.00 39.23 28.87
N ASP A 218 25.07 38.49 29.07
CA ASP A 218 25.67 38.20 30.37
C ASP A 218 26.46 39.41 30.92
N ASP A 219 27.05 39.26 32.11
CA ASP A 219 27.86 40.30 32.75
C ASP A 219 29.13 40.68 31.95
N ASN A 220 29.56 39.83 31.01
CA ASN A 220 30.68 40.09 30.09
C ASN A 220 30.23 40.74 28.77
N GLY A 221 28.92 40.97 28.59
CA GLY A 221 28.33 41.49 27.37
C GLY A 221 28.12 40.45 26.26
N ILE A 222 28.38 39.17 26.50
CA ILE A 222 28.23 38.06 25.55
C ILE A 222 26.78 37.53 25.62
N ARG A 223 26.20 37.06 24.51
CA ARG A 223 24.90 36.36 24.55
C ARG A 223 25.14 34.85 24.73
N PRO A 224 24.51 34.17 25.70
CA PRO A 224 24.64 32.73 25.84
C PRO A 224 24.02 31.99 24.64
N ALA A 225 24.55 30.80 24.34
CA ALA A 225 23.94 29.90 23.38
C ALA A 225 22.65 29.28 23.94
N ILE A 226 21.68 28.99 23.07
CA ILE A 226 20.39 28.41 23.46
C ILE A 226 19.95 27.29 22.50
N GLY A 227 19.18 26.33 23.03
CA GLY A 227 18.51 25.30 22.23
C GLY A 227 19.39 24.11 21.83
N GLN A 228 20.37 23.75 22.65
CA GLN A 228 21.20 22.55 22.44
C GLN A 228 20.36 21.26 22.48
N ARG A 229 20.81 20.23 21.76
CA ARG A 229 20.18 18.90 21.68
C ARG A 229 21.23 17.79 21.79
N THR A 230 22.01 17.84 22.87
CA THR A 230 23.20 16.98 23.08
C THR A 230 23.21 16.27 24.44
N ARG A 231 22.81 16.94 25.52
CA ARG A 231 22.90 16.45 26.90
C ARG A 231 21.84 17.11 27.78
N LEU A 232 21.82 16.75 29.07
CA LEU A 232 21.12 17.52 30.09
C LEU A 232 22.02 18.64 30.62
N SER A 233 21.44 19.80 30.90
CA SER A 233 22.13 20.90 31.57
C SER A 233 22.21 20.68 33.09
N LYS A 234 22.92 21.56 33.80
CA LYS A 234 22.95 21.52 35.27
C LYS A 234 21.60 21.88 35.89
N GLY A 235 20.86 22.82 35.29
CA GLY A 235 19.51 23.19 35.72
C GLY A 235 18.48 22.09 35.46
N ASP A 236 18.53 21.41 34.30
CA ASP A 236 17.67 20.25 34.00
C ASP A 236 17.79 19.19 35.11
N ILE A 237 19.03 18.86 35.48
CA ILE A 237 19.34 17.86 36.51
C ILE A 237 18.91 18.34 37.91
N ALA A 238 19.22 19.59 38.28
CA ALA A 238 18.85 20.14 39.59
C ALA A 238 17.33 20.26 39.77
N GLN A 239 16.62 20.71 38.74
CA GLN A 239 15.17 20.85 38.75
C GLN A 239 14.47 19.48 38.82
N ALA A 240 14.96 18.47 38.10
CA ALA A 240 14.44 17.11 38.19
C ALA A 240 14.68 16.51 39.59
N ARG A 241 15.88 16.75 40.15
CA ARG A 241 16.22 16.31 41.52
C ARG A 241 15.30 16.91 42.58
N LYS A 242 14.96 18.20 42.44
CA LYS A 242 13.98 18.87 43.32
C LYS A 242 12.55 18.37 43.10
N LEU A 243 12.12 18.19 41.84
CA LEU A 243 10.74 17.79 41.49
C LEU A 243 10.37 16.43 42.09
N TYR A 244 11.30 15.49 42.01
CA TYR A 244 11.14 14.13 42.50
C TYR A 244 11.66 13.92 43.93
N ARG A 245 12.17 14.98 44.58
CA ARG A 245 12.73 14.94 45.95
C ARG A 245 13.81 13.87 46.12
N CYS A 246 14.78 13.86 45.21
CA CYS A 246 15.87 12.89 45.23
C CYS A 246 16.67 12.99 46.55
N PRO A 247 17.25 11.87 47.03
CA PRO A 247 18.12 11.86 48.21
C PRO A 247 19.32 12.80 48.05
N ALA A 248 19.89 13.22 49.19
CA ALA A 248 21.04 14.13 49.21
C ALA A 248 22.35 13.47 48.74
N CYS A 249 22.41 12.14 48.72
CA CYS A 249 23.59 11.34 48.37
C CYS A 249 23.20 9.98 47.78
N GLY A 250 24.19 9.29 47.21
CA GLY A 250 23.96 8.12 46.36
C GLY A 250 23.56 8.49 44.93
N GLU A 251 23.67 7.51 44.03
CA GLU A 251 23.55 7.72 42.58
C GLU A 251 23.09 6.45 41.85
N THR A 252 22.87 6.56 40.54
CA THR A 252 22.53 5.41 39.68
C THR A 252 23.80 4.88 39.02
N LEU A 253 24.24 3.71 39.48
CA LEU A 253 25.41 2.98 39.00
C LEU A 253 24.98 2.08 37.83
N GLN A 254 25.53 2.34 36.63
CA GLN A 254 25.11 1.71 35.36
C GLN A 254 26.25 0.98 34.63
N GLU A 255 27.47 1.01 35.16
CA GLU A 255 28.58 0.21 34.63
C GLU A 255 28.43 -1.27 35.05
N SER A 256 29.03 -2.19 34.30
CA SER A 256 29.01 -3.63 34.62
C SER A 256 29.87 -4.01 35.84
N THR A 257 30.78 -3.15 36.29
CA THR A 257 31.48 -3.27 37.58
C THR A 257 31.61 -1.89 38.20
N GLY A 258 31.69 -1.83 39.54
CA GLY A 258 31.93 -0.56 40.21
C GLY A 258 32.13 -0.71 41.72
N ASN A 259 32.61 0.36 42.34
CA ASN A 259 32.71 0.49 43.79
C ASN A 259 31.99 1.75 44.28
N PHE A 260 31.51 1.71 45.52
CA PHE A 260 30.84 2.84 46.16
C PHE A 260 30.98 2.74 47.68
N SER A 261 30.87 3.88 48.36
CA SER A 261 31.01 3.98 49.82
C SER A 261 30.03 4.97 50.42
N SER A 262 29.78 4.88 51.72
CA SER A 262 29.08 5.93 52.45
C SER A 262 29.82 7.28 52.31
N PRO A 263 29.10 8.43 52.33
CA PRO A 263 29.75 9.74 52.37
C PRO A 263 30.74 9.84 53.52
N GLY A 264 31.89 10.49 53.30
CA GLY A 264 32.92 10.69 54.33
C GLY A 264 33.80 9.48 54.65
N PHE A 265 33.51 8.28 54.11
CA PHE A 265 34.38 7.11 54.25
C PHE A 265 35.82 7.40 53.76
N PRO A 266 36.88 6.94 54.45
CA PRO A 266 36.89 6.12 55.67
C PRO A 266 36.88 6.93 56.98
N ASN A 267 36.71 8.25 56.92
CA ASN A 267 36.82 9.16 58.06
C ASN A 267 35.55 9.25 58.92
N GLY A 268 34.45 8.62 58.48
CA GLY A 268 33.16 8.61 59.17
C GLY A 268 32.04 9.25 58.35
N TYR A 269 30.82 8.71 58.49
CA TYR A 269 29.65 9.22 57.81
C TYR A 269 28.95 10.33 58.60
N PRO A 270 28.20 11.25 57.97
CA PRO A 270 27.45 12.28 58.70
C PRO A 270 26.20 11.70 59.38
N SER A 271 25.86 12.18 60.58
CA SER A 271 24.59 11.84 61.24
C SER A 271 23.38 12.33 60.44
N TYR A 272 22.23 11.68 60.61
CA TYR A 272 20.96 11.99 59.91
C TYR A 272 21.03 11.89 58.37
N THR A 273 22.06 11.23 57.82
CA THR A 273 22.24 11.01 56.38
C THR A 273 21.18 10.06 55.80
N HIS A 274 20.71 10.35 54.59
CA HIS A 274 19.91 9.44 53.77
C HIS A 274 20.45 9.40 52.33
N CYS A 275 21.03 8.27 51.95
CA CYS A 275 21.53 8.02 50.60
C CYS A 275 20.80 6.84 49.96
N ILE A 276 20.64 6.87 48.63
CA ILE A 276 20.14 5.72 47.87
C ILE A 276 21.01 5.52 46.63
N TRP A 277 21.62 4.33 46.51
CA TRP A 277 22.20 3.86 45.26
C TRP A 277 21.22 2.95 44.52
N ARG A 278 21.23 3.05 43.20
CA ARG A 278 20.54 2.14 42.28
C ARG A 278 21.60 1.50 41.41
N ILE A 279 21.82 0.19 41.53
CA ILE A 279 22.61 -0.53 40.53
C ILE A 279 21.63 -0.98 39.46
N SER A 280 21.90 -0.62 38.20
CA SER A 280 21.02 -0.90 37.06
C SER A 280 21.86 -1.30 35.86
N VAL A 281 22.06 -2.61 35.73
CA VAL A 281 22.89 -3.24 34.68
C VAL A 281 22.00 -3.66 33.51
N THR A 282 22.50 -4.52 32.62
CA THR A 282 21.81 -4.87 31.37
C THR A 282 20.75 -5.97 31.62
N PRO A 283 19.54 -5.88 31.05
CA PRO A 283 18.54 -6.94 31.13
C PRO A 283 19.07 -8.30 30.67
N GLY A 284 19.04 -9.30 31.57
CA GLY A 284 19.67 -10.61 31.38
C GLY A 284 20.98 -10.81 32.15
N GLU A 285 21.53 -9.75 32.77
CA GLU A 285 22.57 -9.80 33.79
C GLU A 285 21.95 -9.82 35.21
N LYS A 286 22.71 -10.33 36.19
CA LYS A 286 22.42 -10.31 37.64
C LYS A 286 23.56 -9.59 38.36
N ILE A 287 23.25 -8.91 39.46
CA ILE A 287 24.19 -8.08 40.21
C ILE A 287 24.66 -8.85 41.43
N VAL A 288 25.97 -9.09 41.51
CA VAL A 288 26.66 -9.58 42.71
C VAL A 288 27.20 -8.38 43.47
N LEU A 289 26.85 -8.26 44.76
CA LEU A 289 27.26 -7.17 45.65
C LEU A 289 28.06 -7.74 46.83
N ASN A 290 29.26 -7.22 47.04
CA ASN A 290 30.16 -7.61 48.12
C ASN A 290 30.59 -6.40 48.96
N PHE A 291 30.40 -6.46 50.28
CA PHE A 291 30.83 -5.42 51.21
C PHE A 291 32.28 -5.68 51.65
N THR A 292 33.19 -4.81 51.21
CA THR A 292 34.62 -4.91 51.56
C THR A 292 34.92 -4.41 52.98
N THR A 293 34.16 -3.43 53.46
CA THR A 293 34.25 -2.87 54.82
C THR A 293 32.87 -2.38 55.28
N MET A 294 32.56 -2.54 56.57
CA MET A 294 31.37 -1.96 57.20
C MET A 294 31.65 -1.67 58.68
N ASP A 295 31.33 -0.46 59.12
CA ASP A 295 31.43 0.04 60.49
C ASP A 295 30.32 1.09 60.71
N LEU A 296 29.16 0.61 61.17
CA LEU A 296 27.93 1.38 61.38
C LEU A 296 27.45 1.25 62.83
N TYR A 297 26.68 2.23 63.32
CA TYR A 297 26.15 2.18 64.69
C TYR A 297 25.24 0.94 64.94
N LYS A 298 25.75 0.02 65.76
CA LYS A 298 25.13 -1.28 66.06
C LYS A 298 23.89 -1.10 66.92
N SER A 299 22.74 -1.57 66.44
CA SER A 299 21.46 -1.44 67.14
C SER A 299 20.56 -2.66 66.95
N SER A 300 19.65 -2.89 67.90
CA SER A 300 18.64 -3.97 67.77
C SER A 300 17.83 -3.77 66.49
N LEU A 301 17.68 -4.84 65.71
CA LEU A 301 16.99 -4.87 64.40
C LEU A 301 17.45 -3.77 63.41
N CYS A 302 18.67 -3.23 63.60
CA CYS A 302 19.22 -2.12 62.81
C CYS A 302 18.23 -0.95 62.67
N TRP A 303 17.64 -0.50 63.79
CA TRP A 303 16.64 0.57 63.81
C TRP A 303 17.21 1.97 63.50
N TYR A 304 18.38 2.31 64.02
CA TYR A 304 18.92 3.67 63.91
C TYR A 304 19.68 3.92 62.62
N ASP A 305 20.78 3.19 62.45
CA ASP A 305 21.71 3.35 61.33
C ASP A 305 21.81 1.99 60.62
N TYR A 306 21.55 1.97 59.31
CA TYR A 306 21.44 0.73 58.55
C TYR A 306 21.76 0.91 57.05
N ILE A 307 22.19 -0.18 56.44
CA ILE A 307 22.11 -0.40 54.99
C ILE A 307 20.96 -1.39 54.74
N GLU A 308 20.09 -1.10 53.79
CA GLU A 308 19.00 -1.98 53.35
C GLU A 308 19.14 -2.27 51.86
N VAL A 309 19.29 -3.55 51.50
CA VAL A 309 19.53 -4.00 50.13
C VAL A 309 18.30 -4.74 49.62
N ARG A 310 17.80 -4.38 48.44
CA ARG A 310 16.59 -4.92 47.82
C ARG A 310 16.80 -5.37 46.39
N ASP A 311 16.14 -6.46 46.03
CA ASP A 311 16.20 -7.14 44.73
C ASP A 311 15.24 -6.50 43.73
N GLY A 312 15.74 -5.59 42.90
CA GLY A 312 14.95 -4.78 41.96
C GLY A 312 15.18 -3.28 42.11
N TYR A 313 14.21 -2.48 41.66
CA TYR A 313 14.41 -1.06 41.38
C TYR A 313 14.02 -0.09 42.52
N TRP A 314 13.30 -0.51 43.57
CA TRP A 314 12.78 0.44 44.58
C TRP A 314 12.46 -0.16 45.96
N ARG A 315 12.05 0.69 46.91
CA ARG A 315 11.73 0.39 48.31
C ARG A 315 10.61 -0.65 48.56
N LYS A 316 9.86 -1.04 47.53
CA LYS A 316 8.85 -2.11 47.58
C LYS A 316 9.37 -3.47 47.11
N SER A 317 10.52 -3.51 46.43
CA SER A 317 11.17 -4.72 45.97
C SER A 317 11.52 -5.66 47.13
N PRO A 318 11.61 -6.99 46.91
CA PRO A 318 12.01 -7.97 47.91
C PRO A 318 13.28 -7.57 48.67
N LEU A 319 13.32 -7.86 49.97
CA LEU A 319 14.44 -7.53 50.85
C LEU A 319 15.49 -8.64 50.80
N LEU A 320 16.70 -8.34 50.32
CA LEU A 320 17.85 -9.24 50.40
C LEU A 320 18.47 -9.20 51.79
N GLY A 321 18.50 -8.03 52.43
CA GLY A 321 18.86 -7.92 53.84
C GLY A 321 18.97 -6.49 54.35
N ARG A 322 19.11 -6.37 55.67
CA ARG A 322 19.27 -5.11 56.40
C ARG A 322 20.38 -5.27 57.44
N PHE A 323 21.37 -4.39 57.39
CA PHE A 323 22.67 -4.59 58.03
C PHE A 323 23.13 -3.36 58.82
N CYS A 324 23.80 -3.59 59.94
CA CYS A 324 24.38 -2.57 60.81
C CYS A 324 25.46 -3.20 61.70
N GLY A 325 26.25 -2.36 62.39
CA GLY A 325 27.43 -2.82 63.12
C GLY A 325 28.65 -3.02 62.22
N ASP A 326 29.44 -4.00 62.61
CA ASP A 326 30.82 -4.30 62.20
C ASP A 326 30.94 -5.63 61.43
N LYS A 327 29.95 -6.52 61.52
CA LYS A 327 29.96 -7.82 60.83
C LYS A 327 29.57 -7.64 59.36
N LEU A 328 30.51 -7.88 58.45
CA LEU A 328 30.23 -7.94 57.01
C LEU A 328 29.09 -8.92 56.69
N PRO A 329 28.16 -8.56 55.79
CA PRO A 329 27.21 -9.49 55.18
C PRO A 329 27.91 -10.58 54.36
N GLU A 330 27.20 -11.67 54.09
CA GLU A 330 27.55 -12.58 53.00
C GLU A 330 27.30 -11.92 51.63
N VAL A 331 27.92 -12.44 50.58
CA VAL A 331 27.80 -11.88 49.22
C VAL A 331 26.35 -11.98 48.75
N LEU A 332 25.78 -10.85 48.32
CA LEU A 332 24.37 -10.76 47.90
C LEU A 332 24.28 -10.84 46.38
N ALA A 333 23.26 -11.52 45.87
CA ALA A 333 22.94 -11.55 44.45
C ALA A 333 21.49 -11.10 44.21
N SER A 334 21.25 -10.33 43.14
CA SER A 334 19.90 -10.05 42.64
C SER A 334 19.37 -11.21 41.78
N SER A 335 18.05 -11.32 41.66
CA SER A 335 17.41 -12.24 40.72
C SER A 335 17.39 -11.72 39.28
N ASP A 336 17.53 -10.39 39.12
CA ASP A 336 17.43 -9.67 37.84
C ASP A 336 18.43 -8.47 37.80
N SER A 337 18.38 -7.72 36.70
CA SER A 337 19.28 -6.65 36.28
C SER A 337 19.28 -5.35 37.13
N ARG A 338 18.57 -5.30 38.26
CA ARG A 338 18.50 -4.10 39.13
C ARG A 338 18.58 -4.44 40.62
N MET A 339 19.28 -3.59 41.38
CA MET A 339 19.38 -3.68 42.84
C MET A 339 19.28 -2.29 43.48
N TRP A 340 18.50 -2.17 44.54
CA TRP A 340 18.22 -0.91 45.23
C TRP A 340 18.81 -0.94 46.64
N ILE A 341 19.58 0.10 47.00
CA ILE A 341 20.39 0.13 48.22
C ILE A 341 20.15 1.45 48.94
N GLU A 342 19.49 1.41 50.10
CA GLU A 342 19.32 2.57 50.98
C GLU A 342 20.34 2.52 52.12
N PHE A 343 21.12 3.59 52.30
CA PHE A 343 21.82 3.86 53.56
C PHE A 343 21.09 4.96 54.31
N ARG A 344 20.84 4.72 55.59
CA ARG A 344 20.24 5.71 56.47
C ARG A 344 20.95 5.72 57.81
N SER A 345 21.28 6.92 58.29
CA SER A 345 21.66 7.19 59.67
C SER A 345 20.56 8.01 60.33
N SER A 346 20.33 7.78 61.62
CA SER A 346 19.46 8.59 62.46
C SER A 346 19.97 8.77 63.90
N SER A 347 21.12 8.19 64.23
CA SER A 347 21.83 8.41 65.48
C SER A 347 22.79 9.60 65.44
N ASN A 348 23.25 10.04 66.61
CA ASN A 348 24.37 10.98 66.77
C ASN A 348 25.74 10.29 66.84
N TRP A 349 25.80 8.96 66.72
CA TRP A 349 27.02 8.16 66.88
C TRP A 349 27.39 7.55 65.54
N VAL A 350 28.51 8.01 64.96
CA VAL A 350 28.90 7.64 63.59
C VAL A 350 30.12 6.72 63.61
N GLY A 351 30.04 5.60 62.89
CA GLY A 351 31.20 4.75 62.57
C GLY A 351 31.92 5.25 61.31
N LYS A 352 32.99 4.56 60.90
CA LYS A 352 33.75 4.89 59.66
C LYS A 352 32.91 4.80 58.39
N GLY A 353 31.82 4.03 58.41
CA GLY A 353 30.93 3.82 57.28
C GLY A 353 31.17 2.49 56.59
N PHE A 354 30.87 2.43 55.29
CA PHE A 354 31.03 1.20 54.51
C PHE A 354 31.63 1.49 53.13
N ALA A 355 32.23 0.45 52.54
CA ALA A 355 32.58 0.41 51.12
C ALA A 355 32.22 -0.96 50.52
N ALA A 356 31.63 -0.94 49.33
CA ALA A 356 31.18 -2.12 48.61
C ALA A 356 31.67 -2.11 47.15
N VAL A 357 31.79 -3.30 46.58
CA VAL A 357 32.09 -3.55 45.17
C VAL A 357 30.95 -4.38 44.60
N TYR A 358 30.57 -4.10 43.35
CA TYR A 358 29.58 -4.91 42.63
C TYR A 358 30.10 -5.32 41.25
N GLU A 359 29.59 -6.46 40.77
CA GLU A 359 29.81 -6.97 39.41
C GLU A 359 28.49 -7.45 38.80
N ALA A 360 28.31 -7.18 37.51
CA ALA A 360 27.30 -7.75 36.64
C ALA A 360 27.80 -9.09 36.07
N ILE A 361 27.13 -10.18 36.46
CA ILE A 361 27.32 -11.50 35.87
C ILE A 361 26.19 -11.77 34.87
N CYS A 362 26.52 -12.29 33.70
CA CYS A 362 25.53 -12.68 32.69
C CYS A 362 25.21 -14.18 32.78
N GLY A 363 24.00 -14.57 32.36
CA GLY A 363 23.61 -15.98 32.31
C GLY A 363 22.94 -16.52 33.58
N GLY A 364 23.06 -17.84 33.74
CA GLY A 364 22.38 -18.63 34.76
C GLY A 364 20.97 -19.06 34.33
N GLU A 365 20.23 -19.63 35.28
CA GLU A 365 18.89 -20.15 35.05
C GLU A 365 17.80 -19.07 35.13
N ILE A 366 16.81 -19.22 34.24
CA ILE A 366 15.65 -18.36 34.07
C ILE A 366 14.40 -19.26 34.02
N HIS A 367 13.63 -19.25 35.10
CA HIS A 367 12.37 -19.99 35.21
C HIS A 367 11.20 -18.99 35.12
N LYS A 368 10.91 -18.53 33.88
CA LYS A 368 9.89 -17.51 33.57
C LYS A 368 9.18 -17.89 32.27
N ASN A 369 7.89 -17.59 32.14
CA ASN A 369 7.13 -17.81 30.90
C ASN A 369 7.33 -16.70 29.84
N GLU A 370 7.99 -15.59 30.19
CA GLU A 370 8.36 -14.52 29.27
C GLU A 370 9.51 -13.68 29.83
N GLY A 371 10.22 -12.97 28.95
CA GLY A 371 11.23 -11.98 29.33
C GLY A 371 12.10 -11.54 28.16
N GLN A 372 13.14 -10.77 28.49
CA GLN A 372 14.14 -10.29 27.53
C GLN A 372 15.55 -10.63 28.03
N ILE A 373 16.40 -11.05 27.11
CA ILE A 373 17.84 -11.27 27.31
C ILE A 373 18.58 -10.37 26.34
N GLN A 374 19.63 -9.71 26.81
CA GLN A 374 20.52 -8.89 25.99
C GLN A 374 21.97 -9.34 26.19
N SER A 375 22.83 -9.06 25.22
CA SER A 375 24.29 -9.11 25.43
C SER A 375 24.70 -8.15 26.55
N PRO A 376 25.77 -8.46 27.32
CA PRO A 376 26.32 -7.53 28.31
C PRO A 376 26.51 -6.11 27.77
N ASN A 377 26.24 -5.11 28.60
CA ASN A 377 26.39 -3.67 28.32
C ASN A 377 25.42 -3.02 27.29
N TYR A 378 24.57 -3.80 26.58
CA TYR A 378 23.57 -3.28 25.63
C TYR A 378 22.74 -2.10 26.22
N PRO A 379 22.43 -1.03 25.46
CA PRO A 379 22.67 -0.83 24.02
C PRO A 379 24.05 -0.31 23.64
N ASP A 380 24.94 -0.10 24.61
CA ASP A 380 26.32 0.31 24.35
C ASP A 380 27.18 -0.95 24.08
N ASP A 381 28.35 -0.81 23.43
CA ASP A 381 29.13 -1.96 22.96
C ASP A 381 29.42 -3.00 24.07
N TYR A 382 29.26 -4.30 23.78
CA TYR A 382 29.54 -5.35 24.76
C TYR A 382 31.01 -5.38 25.17
N ARG A 383 31.29 -5.96 26.34
CA ARG A 383 32.66 -6.04 26.85
C ARG A 383 33.40 -7.25 26.24
N PRO A 384 34.71 -7.16 25.98
CA PRO A 384 35.51 -8.28 25.51
C PRO A 384 35.68 -9.34 26.61
N MET A 385 36.07 -10.55 26.22
CA MET A 385 36.33 -11.70 27.10
C MET A 385 35.15 -12.04 28.04
N LYS A 386 33.91 -11.97 27.54
CA LYS A 386 32.71 -12.37 28.28
C LYS A 386 32.14 -13.67 27.72
N GLU A 387 31.89 -14.62 28.62
CA GLU A 387 31.14 -15.85 28.35
C GLU A 387 29.86 -15.82 29.18
N CYS A 388 28.71 -15.94 28.51
CA CYS A 388 27.39 -15.78 29.10
C CYS A 388 26.50 -16.95 28.71
N VAL A 389 26.11 -17.80 29.67
CA VAL A 389 25.29 -19.00 29.42
C VAL A 389 23.94 -18.87 30.10
N TRP A 390 22.88 -18.66 29.32
CA TRP A 390 21.50 -18.62 29.79
C TRP A 390 20.82 -19.97 29.59
N LYS A 391 20.08 -20.39 30.62
CA LYS A 391 19.24 -21.60 30.62
C LYS A 391 17.79 -21.17 30.83
N ILE A 392 16.99 -21.22 29.77
CA ILE A 392 15.59 -20.78 29.79
C ILE A 392 14.70 -21.99 30.00
N THR A 393 13.81 -21.91 30.98
CA THR A 393 12.75 -22.89 31.25
C THR A 393 11.40 -22.18 31.29
N VAL A 394 10.49 -22.59 30.41
CA VAL A 394 9.08 -22.20 30.48
C VAL A 394 8.27 -23.33 31.14
N SER A 395 6.99 -23.07 31.41
CA SER A 395 6.06 -24.05 31.97
C SER A 395 6.03 -25.37 31.18
N GLU A 396 5.75 -26.47 31.87
CA GLU A 396 5.65 -27.81 31.26
C GLU A 396 4.56 -27.87 30.18
N ASN A 397 4.79 -28.69 29.14
CA ASN A 397 3.93 -28.87 27.97
C ASN A 397 3.89 -27.67 26.99
N TYR A 398 4.85 -26.75 27.07
CA TYR A 398 5.02 -25.63 26.14
C TYR A 398 6.41 -25.64 25.50
N ASN A 399 6.61 -24.79 24.49
CA ASN A 399 7.92 -24.56 23.87
C ASN A 399 8.48 -23.19 24.24
N VAL A 400 9.78 -22.98 24.02
CA VAL A 400 10.42 -21.66 24.11
C VAL A 400 10.43 -21.05 22.72
N GLY A 401 9.69 -19.96 22.54
CA GLY A 401 9.86 -19.06 21.42
C GLY A 401 10.92 -18.00 21.74
N LEU A 402 11.78 -17.67 20.79
CA LEU A 402 12.82 -16.64 20.91
C LEU A 402 12.82 -15.74 19.66
N THR A 403 12.67 -14.44 19.85
CA THR A 403 12.62 -13.44 18.78
C THR A 403 13.66 -12.34 18.97
N PHE A 404 14.41 -12.00 17.92
CA PHE A 404 15.41 -10.91 18.01
C PHE A 404 14.81 -9.54 17.68
N GLN A 405 15.10 -8.55 18.53
CA GLN A 405 14.80 -7.12 18.31
C GLN A 405 15.97 -6.35 17.69
N ALA A 406 17.20 -6.77 18.01
CA ALA A 406 18.46 -6.23 17.50
C ALA A 406 19.54 -7.32 17.53
N PHE A 407 20.48 -7.29 16.58
CA PHE A 407 21.59 -8.24 16.49
C PHE A 407 22.77 -7.61 15.71
N GLU A 408 23.82 -7.23 16.43
CA GLU A 408 25.08 -6.71 15.89
C GLU A 408 26.25 -7.29 16.70
N ILE A 409 26.79 -8.42 16.24
CA ILE A 409 27.99 -9.08 16.78
C ILE A 409 29.14 -8.90 15.79
N GLU A 410 30.40 -9.11 16.17
CA GLU A 410 31.50 -9.11 15.19
C GLU A 410 31.21 -10.09 14.04
N ARG A 411 31.59 -9.72 12.80
CA ARG A 411 31.36 -10.54 11.61
C ARG A 411 32.61 -11.34 11.27
N HIS A 412 32.49 -12.66 11.30
CA HIS A 412 33.48 -13.60 10.77
C HIS A 412 32.78 -14.73 10.02
N ASP A 413 33.34 -15.22 8.90
CA ASP A 413 32.64 -16.15 8.00
C ASP A 413 32.22 -17.48 8.67
N ASN A 414 33.01 -17.94 9.65
CA ASN A 414 32.69 -19.10 10.51
C ASN A 414 32.31 -18.70 11.95
N CYS A 415 32.08 -17.42 12.24
CA CYS A 415 31.80 -16.90 13.59
C CYS A 415 32.81 -17.35 14.68
N ALA A 416 34.11 -17.27 14.38
CA ALA A 416 35.17 -17.85 15.21
C ALA A 416 35.75 -16.89 16.27
N TYR A 417 35.25 -15.65 16.31
CA TYR A 417 35.60 -14.63 17.29
C TYR A 417 34.39 -14.46 18.24
N ASP A 418 33.66 -13.36 18.14
CA ASP A 418 32.41 -13.16 18.88
C ASP A 418 31.24 -13.96 18.24
N TYR A 419 30.42 -14.62 19.06
CA TYR A 419 29.27 -15.39 18.56
C TYR A 419 28.14 -15.59 19.59
N LEU A 420 26.94 -15.87 19.09
CA LEU A 420 25.78 -16.36 19.85
C LEU A 420 25.39 -17.77 19.38
N GLU A 421 25.46 -18.74 20.28
CA GLU A 421 25.16 -20.15 20.07
C GLU A 421 23.85 -20.53 20.77
N ILE A 422 22.97 -21.26 20.08
CA ILE A 422 21.62 -21.59 20.58
C ILE A 422 21.35 -23.08 20.38
N ARG A 423 20.88 -23.76 21.44
CA ARG A 423 20.64 -25.21 21.47
C ARG A 423 19.28 -25.56 22.06
N ASP A 424 18.69 -26.64 21.53
CA ASP A 424 17.38 -27.15 21.93
C ASP A 424 17.50 -28.05 23.17
N GLY A 425 17.21 -27.49 24.35
CA GLY A 425 17.34 -28.17 25.63
C GLY A 425 18.03 -27.33 26.71
N MET A 426 18.83 -27.97 27.57
CA MET A 426 19.33 -27.38 28.83
C MET A 426 20.87 -27.33 28.96
N ASN A 427 21.61 -27.89 27.99
CA ASN A 427 23.04 -28.17 28.12
C ASN A 427 23.82 -27.95 26.81
N GLU A 428 25.14 -27.79 26.90
CA GLU A 428 26.07 -27.71 25.74
C GLU A 428 25.99 -28.90 24.79
N ASN A 429 25.57 -30.07 25.27
CA ASN A 429 25.40 -31.28 24.45
C ASN A 429 24.04 -31.37 23.72
N SER A 430 23.13 -30.40 23.92
CA SER A 430 21.84 -30.36 23.21
C SER A 430 22.02 -30.13 21.70
N PRO A 431 21.05 -30.55 20.85
CA PRO A 431 21.05 -30.25 19.42
C PRO A 431 21.25 -28.76 19.14
N LEU A 432 22.16 -28.43 18.23
CA LEU A 432 22.43 -27.06 17.81
C LEU A 432 21.30 -26.56 16.91
N ILE A 433 20.66 -25.45 17.29
CA ILE A 433 19.70 -24.73 16.45
C ILE A 433 20.47 -23.79 15.51
N GLY A 434 21.47 -23.07 16.03
CA GLY A 434 22.32 -22.21 15.22
C GLY A 434 23.45 -21.55 16.00
N HIS A 435 24.35 -20.95 15.23
CA HIS A 435 25.59 -20.32 15.70
C HIS A 435 25.78 -19.05 14.87
N PHE A 436 25.59 -17.89 15.49
CA PHE A 436 25.26 -16.63 14.82
C PHE A 436 26.27 -15.53 15.16
N CYS A 437 26.62 -14.70 14.18
CA CYS A 437 27.48 -13.53 14.35
C CYS A 437 27.22 -12.50 13.24
N GLY A 438 27.88 -11.34 13.28
CA GLY A 438 27.65 -10.26 12.31
C GLY A 438 26.35 -9.49 12.54
N TYR A 439 25.78 -8.98 11.44
CA TYR A 439 24.71 -7.96 11.44
C TYR A 439 23.35 -8.45 10.94
N ASP A 440 23.30 -9.67 10.38
CA ASP A 440 22.10 -10.25 9.83
C ASP A 440 21.25 -10.83 10.97
N LYS A 441 20.05 -10.28 11.20
CA LYS A 441 19.18 -10.71 12.31
C LYS A 441 18.83 -12.20 12.13
N PRO A 442 19.08 -13.07 13.13
CA PRO A 442 18.62 -14.46 13.08
C PRO A 442 17.09 -14.53 12.88
N GLU A 443 16.63 -15.57 12.19
CA GLU A 443 15.20 -15.89 12.15
C GLU A 443 14.66 -16.20 13.55
N ASP A 444 13.34 -16.13 13.71
CA ASP A 444 12.70 -16.31 15.01
C ASP A 444 12.61 -17.82 15.35
N ILE A 445 13.13 -18.20 16.53
CA ILE A 445 13.49 -19.59 16.90
C ILE A 445 12.43 -20.23 17.79
N ARG A 446 12.15 -21.53 17.57
CA ARG A 446 11.32 -22.38 18.44
C ARG A 446 12.08 -23.63 18.89
N SER A 447 12.13 -23.90 20.18
CA SER A 447 12.62 -25.18 20.73
C SER A 447 11.60 -26.32 20.55
N THR A 448 12.04 -27.58 20.56
CA THR A 448 11.14 -28.75 20.61
C THR A 448 10.74 -29.14 22.04
N SER A 449 11.45 -28.65 23.06
CA SER A 449 11.14 -28.84 24.48
C SER A 449 10.70 -27.53 25.17
N ASN A 450 10.31 -27.60 26.45
CA ASN A 450 10.08 -26.41 27.30
C ASN A 450 11.38 -25.73 27.78
N THR A 451 12.52 -26.11 27.21
CA THR A 451 13.85 -25.64 27.61
C THR A 451 14.66 -25.16 26.40
N LEU A 452 15.40 -24.07 26.58
CA LEU A 452 16.33 -23.53 25.58
C LEU A 452 17.64 -23.13 26.26
N TRP A 453 18.76 -23.49 25.64
CA TRP A 453 20.09 -23.14 26.11
C TRP A 453 20.74 -22.17 25.12
N MET A 454 21.35 -21.10 25.63
CA MET A 454 21.93 -20.03 24.82
C MET A 454 23.24 -19.55 25.42
N LYS A 455 24.29 -19.44 24.58
CA LYS A 455 25.64 -19.04 24.98
C LYS A 455 26.15 -17.91 24.09
N PHE A 456 26.47 -16.77 24.69
CA PHE A 456 27.22 -15.70 24.05
C PHE A 456 28.68 -15.76 24.47
N VAL A 457 29.59 -15.60 23.52
CA VAL A 457 31.03 -15.50 23.75
C VAL A 457 31.57 -14.25 23.05
N SER A 458 32.42 -13.50 23.74
CA SER A 458 33.25 -12.45 23.14
C SER A 458 34.75 -12.66 23.36
N ASP A 459 35.51 -12.29 22.33
CA ASP A 459 36.97 -12.36 22.18
C ASP A 459 37.66 -11.14 22.87
N GLY A 460 38.99 -11.03 22.77
CA GLY A 460 39.74 -9.90 23.34
C GLY A 460 39.61 -8.55 22.61
N THR A 461 38.87 -8.48 21.51
CA THR A 461 38.90 -7.38 20.53
C THR A 461 37.51 -7.00 19.97
N VAL A 462 37.50 -6.15 18.94
CA VAL A 462 36.38 -5.70 18.05
C VAL A 462 34.93 -5.86 18.54
N ASN A 463 34.58 -5.20 19.64
CA ASN A 463 33.19 -5.25 20.14
C ASN A 463 32.18 -4.46 19.28
N LYS A 464 30.88 -4.70 19.54
CA LYS A 464 29.70 -4.13 18.85
C LYS A 464 28.56 -3.93 19.85
N ALA A 465 27.47 -3.28 19.45
CA ALA A 465 26.29 -3.05 20.29
C ALA A 465 25.64 -4.34 20.82
N GLY A 466 25.82 -5.47 20.12
CA GLY A 466 25.35 -6.79 20.54
C GLY A 466 23.91 -7.06 20.17
N PHE A 467 23.20 -7.83 20.99
CA PHE A 467 21.86 -8.32 20.68
C PHE A 467 20.86 -8.05 21.80
N ALA A 468 19.59 -7.99 21.42
CA ALA A 468 18.45 -7.99 22.33
C ALA A 468 17.38 -8.95 21.80
N ALA A 469 17.05 -9.98 22.58
CA ALA A 469 16.10 -11.03 22.23
C ALA A 469 15.00 -11.19 23.28
N ASN A 470 13.76 -11.34 22.85
CA ASN A 470 12.64 -11.71 23.72
C ASN A 470 12.47 -13.22 23.70
N PHE A 471 12.33 -13.85 24.86
CA PHE A 471 11.86 -15.23 24.98
C PHE A 471 10.44 -15.26 25.55
N PHE A 472 9.65 -16.27 25.17
CA PHE A 472 8.31 -16.47 25.68
C PHE A 472 7.86 -17.94 25.58
N LYS A 473 6.80 -18.26 26.33
CA LYS A 473 6.09 -19.53 26.33
C LYS A 473 5.28 -19.67 25.03
N GLU A 474 5.87 -20.33 24.05
CA GLU A 474 5.23 -20.73 22.80
C GLU A 474 4.22 -21.86 23.05
N GLU A 475 3.09 -21.78 22.38
CA GLU A 475 2.04 -22.80 22.37
C GLU A 475 1.59 -23.00 20.92
N ASP A 476 1.33 -24.25 20.51
CA ASP A 476 0.62 -24.49 19.25
C ASP A 476 -0.88 -24.40 19.52
N GLU A 477 -1.42 -23.20 19.34
CA GLU A 477 -2.82 -22.89 19.61
C GLU A 477 -3.74 -23.45 18.51
N CYS A 478 -3.17 -23.79 17.35
CA CYS A 478 -3.85 -24.49 16.27
C CYS A 478 -3.97 -26.01 16.52
N ALA A 479 -3.05 -26.60 17.29
CA ALA A 479 -3.14 -27.99 17.75
C ALA A 479 -4.24 -28.23 18.82
N LYS A 480 -4.94 -27.18 19.28
CA LYS A 480 -6.05 -27.28 20.23
C LYS A 480 -7.30 -27.89 19.57
N PRO A 481 -8.18 -28.59 20.33
CA PRO A 481 -9.38 -29.23 19.78
C PRO A 481 -10.39 -28.28 19.10
N ASP A 482 -10.27 -26.97 19.34
CA ASP A 482 -11.08 -25.91 18.75
C ASP A 482 -10.42 -25.21 17.56
N ASN A 483 -9.26 -25.68 17.05
CA ASN A 483 -8.52 -25.05 15.94
C ASN A 483 -8.17 -23.57 16.25
N GLY A 484 -7.78 -23.29 17.49
CA GLY A 484 -7.61 -21.92 18.02
C GLY A 484 -8.91 -21.11 18.10
N GLY A 485 -10.06 -21.71 17.81
CA GLY A 485 -11.33 -21.03 17.55
C GLY A 485 -11.32 -20.28 16.21
N CYS A 486 -10.63 -20.80 15.20
CA CYS A 486 -10.66 -20.32 13.81
C CYS A 486 -11.68 -21.13 12.99
N GLU A 487 -12.52 -20.46 12.19
CA GLU A 487 -13.59 -21.12 11.42
C GLU A 487 -13.07 -22.10 10.36
N GLN A 488 -11.99 -21.73 9.67
CA GLN A 488 -11.42 -22.49 8.56
C GLN A 488 -10.00 -22.96 8.89
N ARG A 489 -8.97 -22.15 8.62
CA ARG A 489 -7.58 -22.50 8.94
C ARG A 489 -7.09 -21.72 10.15
N CYS A 490 -6.43 -22.42 11.07
CA CYS A 490 -5.53 -21.79 12.02
C CYS A 490 -4.10 -21.81 11.46
N VAL A 491 -3.35 -20.73 11.65
CA VAL A 491 -1.92 -20.63 11.31
C VAL A 491 -1.17 -20.22 12.58
N ASN A 492 -0.39 -21.14 13.14
CA ASN A 492 0.43 -20.83 14.30
C ASN A 492 1.56 -19.89 13.87
N THR A 493 1.85 -18.90 14.69
CA THR A 493 2.97 -17.96 14.54
C THR A 493 3.76 -17.96 15.83
N LEU A 494 4.99 -17.44 15.85
CA LEU A 494 5.77 -17.49 17.08
C LEU A 494 5.21 -16.48 18.11
N GLY A 495 4.60 -16.99 19.19
CA GLY A 495 4.01 -16.24 20.29
C GLY A 495 2.52 -15.91 20.15
N SER A 496 1.84 -16.43 19.13
CA SER A 496 0.38 -16.27 18.91
C SER A 496 -0.05 -17.13 17.72
N TYR A 497 -1.35 -17.25 17.49
CA TYR A 497 -1.91 -17.73 16.23
C TYR A 497 -2.64 -16.62 15.48
N GLN A 498 -2.81 -16.82 14.17
CA GLN A 498 -3.75 -16.06 13.36
C GLN A 498 -4.68 -17.02 12.62
N CYS A 499 -5.97 -16.68 12.59
CA CYS A 499 -6.90 -17.38 11.73
C CYS A 499 -6.67 -16.94 10.27
N ALA A 500 -6.68 -17.89 9.36
CA ALA A 500 -6.64 -17.68 7.93
C ALA A 500 -7.88 -18.32 7.31
N CYS A 501 -8.38 -17.70 6.24
CA CYS A 501 -9.49 -18.24 5.50
C CYS A 501 -9.00 -18.90 4.21
N ASP A 502 -9.79 -19.85 3.72
CA ASP A 502 -9.50 -20.54 2.47
C ASP A 502 -9.79 -19.64 1.25
N PRO A 503 -9.19 -19.96 0.09
CA PRO A 503 -9.60 -19.45 -1.22
C PRO A 503 -11.09 -19.10 -1.39
N GLY A 504 -11.41 -17.80 -1.40
CA GLY A 504 -12.78 -17.29 -1.54
C GLY A 504 -13.40 -16.72 -0.25
N TYR A 505 -12.58 -16.46 0.77
CA TYR A 505 -13.01 -15.89 2.04
C TYR A 505 -11.99 -14.86 2.58
N GLU A 506 -12.47 -13.81 3.25
CA GLU A 506 -11.66 -12.86 4.03
C GLU A 506 -11.94 -13.05 5.52
N LEU A 507 -10.94 -12.74 6.35
CA LEU A 507 -11.09 -12.87 7.79
C LEU A 507 -12.00 -11.75 8.31
N GLY A 508 -13.09 -12.14 8.98
CA GLY A 508 -14.13 -11.22 9.45
C GLY A 508 -13.66 -10.26 10.54
N PRO A 509 -14.50 -9.27 10.93
CA PRO A 509 -14.16 -8.25 11.92
C PRO A 509 -13.75 -8.80 13.31
N ASP A 510 -14.14 -10.03 13.64
CA ASP A 510 -13.79 -10.74 14.88
C ASP A 510 -12.40 -11.42 14.83
N LYS A 511 -11.76 -11.43 13.66
CA LYS A 511 -10.50 -12.13 13.33
C LYS A 511 -10.54 -13.66 13.51
N LYS A 512 -11.72 -14.28 13.41
CA LYS A 512 -11.91 -15.73 13.62
C LYS A 512 -12.87 -16.36 12.62
N SER A 513 -13.97 -15.67 12.32
CA SER A 513 -14.90 -16.00 11.26
C SER A 513 -14.33 -15.69 9.87
N CYS A 514 -14.87 -16.35 8.85
CA CYS A 514 -14.48 -16.20 7.46
C CYS A 514 -15.65 -15.71 6.61
N GLU A 515 -15.68 -14.40 6.35
CA GLU A 515 -16.68 -13.77 5.48
C GLU A 515 -16.37 -14.04 4.00
N ALA A 516 -17.38 -14.08 3.14
CA ALA A 516 -17.22 -14.49 1.74
C ALA A 516 -16.57 -13.39 0.85
N ALA A 517 -15.25 -13.36 0.83
CA ALA A 517 -14.49 -12.51 -0.08
C ALA A 517 -14.39 -13.08 -1.50
N CYS A 518 -14.58 -12.19 -2.45
CA CYS A 518 -14.11 -12.36 -3.81
C CYS A 518 -12.61 -12.76 -3.87
N GLY A 519 -12.29 -13.98 -4.30
CA GLY A 519 -10.92 -14.40 -4.56
C GLY A 519 -10.74 -15.93 -4.61
N GLY A 520 -9.48 -16.35 -4.54
CA GLY A 520 -9.09 -17.74 -4.26
C GLY A 520 -8.28 -18.46 -5.35
N LEU A 521 -7.54 -19.48 -4.92
CA LEU A 521 -6.94 -20.50 -5.78
C LEU A 521 -8.04 -21.37 -6.40
N LEU A 522 -8.04 -21.48 -7.73
CA LEU A 522 -9.02 -22.21 -8.53
C LEU A 522 -8.33 -23.27 -9.38
N THR A 523 -8.52 -24.55 -9.04
CA THR A 523 -7.86 -25.70 -9.69
C THR A 523 -8.75 -26.51 -10.63
N LYS A 524 -9.99 -26.04 -10.87
CA LYS A 524 -10.91 -26.66 -11.82
C LYS A 524 -10.51 -26.32 -13.26
N LEU A 525 -10.79 -27.21 -14.21
CA LEU A 525 -10.53 -26.97 -15.63
C LEU A 525 -11.50 -25.94 -16.25
N ASN A 526 -12.59 -25.59 -15.57
CA ASN A 526 -13.47 -24.48 -15.92
C ASN A 526 -14.22 -23.95 -14.69
N GLY A 527 -14.79 -22.76 -14.82
CA GLY A 527 -15.58 -22.13 -13.77
C GLY A 527 -15.95 -20.68 -14.08
N THR A 528 -16.75 -20.07 -13.23
CA THR A 528 -17.19 -18.68 -13.38
C THR A 528 -16.73 -17.87 -12.17
N ILE A 529 -16.19 -16.68 -12.44
CA ILE A 529 -15.75 -15.69 -11.47
C ILE A 529 -16.68 -14.48 -11.59
N THR A 530 -17.07 -13.92 -10.44
CA THR A 530 -17.92 -12.73 -10.34
C THR A 530 -17.36 -11.74 -9.33
N THR A 531 -17.63 -10.46 -9.53
CA THR A 531 -17.40 -9.42 -8.50
C THR A 531 -18.18 -9.72 -7.21
N PRO A 532 -17.68 -9.27 -6.05
CA PRO A 532 -18.43 -9.38 -4.79
C PRO A 532 -19.77 -8.63 -4.93
N GLY A 533 -20.87 -9.23 -4.47
CA GLY A 533 -22.20 -8.63 -4.54
C GLY A 533 -23.00 -8.88 -5.84
N TRP A 534 -22.37 -9.43 -6.90
CA TRP A 534 -23.02 -9.71 -8.19
C TRP A 534 -24.37 -10.45 -8.03
N PRO A 535 -25.47 -10.07 -8.73
CA PRO A 535 -25.56 -9.04 -9.79
C PRO A 535 -25.90 -7.63 -9.28
N LYS A 536 -25.75 -7.36 -7.98
CA LYS A 536 -25.82 -5.99 -7.43
C LYS A 536 -24.47 -5.30 -7.57
N GLU A 537 -24.45 -4.01 -7.26
CA GLU A 537 -23.24 -3.21 -7.19
C GLU A 537 -22.21 -3.79 -6.20
N TYR A 538 -20.92 -3.74 -6.56
CA TYR A 538 -19.85 -4.25 -5.71
C TYR A 538 -19.54 -3.29 -4.54
N PRO A 539 -19.19 -3.80 -3.35
CA PRO A 539 -18.78 -2.94 -2.24
C PRO A 539 -17.44 -2.20 -2.53
N PRO A 540 -17.28 -0.96 -2.02
CA PRO A 540 -16.04 -0.19 -2.13
C PRO A 540 -14.94 -0.74 -1.22
N ASN A 541 -13.69 -0.35 -1.49
CA ASN A 541 -12.45 -0.76 -0.81
C ASN A 541 -12.17 -2.28 -0.85
N LYS A 542 -12.63 -3.00 -1.88
CA LYS A 542 -12.32 -4.44 -2.04
C LYS A 542 -11.06 -4.65 -2.85
N ASN A 543 -10.35 -5.73 -2.51
CA ASN A 543 -9.16 -6.20 -3.21
C ASN A 543 -9.26 -7.72 -3.34
N CYS A 544 -9.75 -8.16 -4.49
CA CYS A 544 -10.12 -9.54 -4.78
C CYS A 544 -9.05 -10.19 -5.65
N VAL A 545 -8.42 -11.27 -5.19
CA VAL A 545 -7.36 -11.96 -5.95
C VAL A 545 -7.76 -13.41 -6.21
N TRP A 546 -8.00 -13.75 -7.47
CA TRP A 546 -8.13 -15.13 -7.94
C TRP A 546 -6.83 -15.61 -8.57
N GLN A 547 -6.49 -16.88 -8.33
CA GLN A 547 -5.33 -17.56 -8.90
C GLN A 547 -5.82 -18.85 -9.56
N VAL A 548 -5.96 -18.87 -10.88
CA VAL A 548 -6.34 -20.09 -11.61
C VAL A 548 -5.09 -20.91 -11.90
N VAL A 549 -5.13 -22.21 -11.61
CA VAL A 549 -4.03 -23.15 -11.88
C VAL A 549 -4.57 -24.42 -12.53
N ALA A 550 -4.18 -24.64 -13.78
CA ALA A 550 -4.49 -25.84 -14.55
C ALA A 550 -3.31 -26.85 -14.47
N PRO A 551 -3.49 -28.10 -14.93
CA PRO A 551 -2.38 -29.05 -15.08
C PRO A 551 -1.31 -28.53 -16.05
N THR A 552 -0.09 -29.05 -15.96
CA THR A 552 0.98 -28.75 -16.94
C THR A 552 0.53 -29.12 -18.37
N GLN A 553 0.97 -28.35 -19.37
CA GLN A 553 0.52 -28.39 -20.79
C GLN A 553 -0.83 -27.71 -21.07
N TYR A 554 -1.58 -27.27 -20.06
CA TYR A 554 -2.77 -26.45 -20.26
C TYR A 554 -2.44 -24.95 -20.26
N ARG A 555 -3.27 -24.16 -20.94
CA ARG A 555 -3.36 -22.70 -20.85
C ARG A 555 -4.75 -22.33 -20.37
N ILE A 556 -4.87 -21.28 -19.58
CA ILE A 556 -6.15 -20.77 -19.07
C ILE A 556 -6.59 -19.59 -19.93
N SER A 557 -7.82 -19.62 -20.43
CA SER A 557 -8.48 -18.54 -21.15
C SER A 557 -9.61 -17.95 -20.31
N MET A 558 -9.70 -16.62 -20.27
CA MET A 558 -10.67 -15.85 -19.51
C MET A 558 -11.58 -15.08 -20.48
N LYS A 559 -12.90 -15.29 -20.40
CA LYS A 559 -13.91 -14.59 -21.21
C LYS A 559 -14.89 -13.85 -20.30
N PHE A 560 -15.04 -12.55 -20.49
CA PHE A 560 -16.07 -11.77 -19.83
C PHE A 560 -17.44 -11.99 -20.50
N GLU A 561 -18.48 -12.18 -19.70
CA GLU A 561 -19.89 -12.20 -20.14
C GLU A 561 -20.56 -10.84 -19.91
N PHE A 562 -20.11 -10.11 -18.88
CA PHE A 562 -20.59 -8.78 -18.52
C PHE A 562 -19.46 -8.01 -17.83
N PHE A 563 -19.35 -6.70 -18.08
CA PHE A 563 -18.32 -5.83 -17.53
C PHE A 563 -18.83 -4.38 -17.34
N GLU A 564 -18.85 -3.88 -16.10
CA GLU A 564 -19.21 -2.50 -15.73
C GLU A 564 -18.47 -2.08 -14.45
N LEU A 565 -17.36 -1.34 -14.57
CA LEU A 565 -16.53 -0.78 -13.48
C LEU A 565 -16.43 0.75 -13.57
N GLU A 566 -16.19 1.45 -12.45
CA GLU A 566 -15.75 2.86 -12.51
C GLU A 566 -14.38 2.96 -13.19
N GLY A 567 -14.19 3.90 -14.11
CA GLY A 567 -12.94 4.01 -14.84
C GLY A 567 -12.87 5.12 -15.88
N ASN A 568 -11.66 5.29 -16.39
CA ASN A 568 -11.29 6.07 -17.57
C ASN A 568 -10.14 5.33 -18.29
N GLU A 569 -9.62 5.86 -19.40
CA GLU A 569 -8.57 5.21 -20.23
C GLU A 569 -7.33 4.70 -19.47
N VAL A 570 -7.04 5.23 -18.27
CA VAL A 570 -5.86 4.86 -17.44
C VAL A 570 -6.23 3.91 -16.29
N CYS A 571 -7.52 3.56 -16.15
CA CYS A 571 -8.10 2.74 -15.09
C CYS A 571 -7.60 3.09 -13.69
N LYS A 572 -7.65 4.39 -13.36
CA LYS A 572 -7.06 4.94 -12.13
C LYS A 572 -7.82 4.56 -10.85
N TYR A 573 -9.14 4.43 -10.97
CA TYR A 573 -10.10 4.17 -9.89
C TYR A 573 -10.24 2.65 -9.71
N ASP A 574 -11.38 2.09 -10.08
CA ASP A 574 -11.64 0.65 -10.03
C ASP A 574 -11.07 -0.05 -11.28
N TYR A 575 -10.65 -1.30 -11.11
CA TYR A 575 -10.11 -2.10 -12.23
C TYR A 575 -10.03 -3.58 -11.92
N VAL A 576 -10.01 -4.41 -12.97
CA VAL A 576 -9.46 -5.76 -12.92
C VAL A 576 -8.14 -5.83 -13.69
N GLU A 577 -7.14 -6.49 -13.12
CA GLU A 577 -5.82 -6.70 -13.69
C GLU A 577 -5.59 -8.21 -13.93
N ILE A 578 -5.08 -8.60 -15.10
CA ILE A 578 -4.89 -10.02 -15.46
C ILE A 578 -3.45 -10.30 -15.88
N ARG A 579 -2.84 -11.32 -15.26
CA ARG A 579 -1.42 -11.71 -15.43
C ARG A 579 -1.24 -13.19 -15.71
N SER A 580 -0.26 -13.53 -16.55
CA SER A 580 0.26 -14.89 -16.72
C SER A 580 1.28 -15.19 -15.62
N GLY A 581 0.94 -16.06 -14.68
CA GLY A 581 1.74 -16.36 -13.48
C GLY A 581 1.02 -16.04 -12.17
N LEU A 582 1.61 -16.47 -11.04
CA LEU A 582 1.00 -16.39 -9.70
C LEU A 582 1.51 -15.22 -8.83
N SER A 583 2.60 -14.53 -9.23
CA SER A 583 3.12 -13.34 -8.54
C SER A 583 2.47 -12.04 -9.05
N SER A 584 2.58 -10.96 -8.28
CA SER A 584 2.39 -9.58 -8.77
C SER A 584 3.28 -9.26 -9.96
N ASP A 585 4.49 -9.80 -9.99
CA ASP A 585 5.54 -9.39 -10.95
C ASP A 585 5.45 -10.15 -12.27
N SER A 586 4.48 -11.07 -12.38
CA SER A 586 4.24 -11.90 -13.56
C SER A 586 3.72 -11.06 -14.74
N LYS A 587 3.88 -11.58 -15.96
CA LYS A 587 3.58 -10.86 -17.21
C LYS A 587 2.13 -10.37 -17.24
N LEU A 588 1.96 -9.05 -17.21
CA LEU A 588 0.69 -8.36 -17.41
C LEU A 588 0.17 -8.57 -18.83
N HIS A 589 -1.11 -8.95 -18.95
CA HIS A 589 -1.89 -8.89 -20.20
C HIS A 589 -2.55 -7.52 -20.36
N GLY A 590 -3.22 -7.05 -19.30
CA GLY A 590 -3.90 -5.76 -19.30
C GLY A 590 -4.56 -5.44 -17.96
N LYS A 591 -5.04 -4.21 -17.88
CA LYS A 591 -5.75 -3.62 -16.74
C LYS A 591 -6.99 -2.95 -17.30
N PHE A 592 -8.16 -3.35 -16.84
CA PHE A 592 -9.45 -3.10 -17.49
C PHE A 592 -10.44 -2.44 -16.54
N CYS A 593 -11.25 -1.51 -17.04
CA CYS A 593 -12.24 -0.73 -16.30
C CYS A 593 -13.27 -0.12 -17.28
N GLY A 594 -14.26 0.61 -16.79
CA GLY A 594 -15.32 1.15 -17.64
C GLY A 594 -16.35 0.10 -18.05
N THR A 595 -16.95 0.26 -19.23
CA THR A 595 -18.08 -0.55 -19.73
C THR A 595 -17.75 -1.39 -20.96
N GLU A 596 -16.53 -1.29 -21.50
CA GLU A 596 -16.09 -2.11 -22.63
C GLU A 596 -15.73 -3.52 -22.13
N VAL A 597 -16.29 -4.55 -22.78
CA VAL A 597 -16.06 -5.95 -22.41
C VAL A 597 -14.69 -6.39 -22.97
N PRO A 598 -13.71 -6.79 -22.14
CA PRO A 598 -12.41 -7.20 -22.64
C PRO A 598 -12.49 -8.45 -23.54
N GLU A 599 -11.60 -8.51 -24.54
CA GLU A 599 -11.39 -9.70 -25.37
C GLU A 599 -10.97 -10.94 -24.54
N VAL A 600 -10.95 -12.11 -25.17
CA VAL A 600 -10.59 -13.37 -24.50
C VAL A 600 -9.09 -13.39 -24.19
N ILE A 601 -8.74 -13.34 -22.91
CA ILE A 601 -7.34 -13.28 -22.45
C ILE A 601 -6.85 -14.69 -22.13
N THR A 602 -5.84 -15.16 -22.87
CA THR A 602 -5.23 -16.49 -22.67
C THR A 602 -3.84 -16.37 -22.04
N SER A 603 -3.60 -17.17 -21.00
CA SER A 603 -2.32 -17.22 -20.28
C SER A 603 -1.22 -17.94 -21.06
N GLN A 604 0.01 -17.51 -20.86
CA GLN A 604 1.22 -18.08 -21.49
C GLN A 604 1.53 -19.50 -20.96
N TYR A 605 1.20 -19.74 -19.69
CA TYR A 605 1.48 -20.95 -18.91
C TYR A 605 0.19 -21.53 -18.31
N ASN A 606 0.30 -22.60 -17.53
CA ASN A 606 -0.82 -23.23 -16.83
C ASN A 606 -1.32 -22.47 -15.58
N ASN A 607 -1.00 -21.18 -15.44
CA ASN A 607 -1.43 -20.36 -14.31
C ASN A 607 -1.75 -18.91 -14.71
N MET A 608 -2.79 -18.35 -14.07
CA MET A 608 -3.27 -16.99 -14.28
C MET A 608 -3.65 -16.34 -12.95
N ARG A 609 -3.32 -15.07 -12.77
CA ARG A 609 -3.73 -14.26 -11.61
C ARG A 609 -4.64 -13.13 -12.09
N ILE A 610 -5.79 -13.00 -11.44
CA ILE A 610 -6.82 -11.99 -11.71
C ILE A 610 -7.01 -11.19 -10.42
N GLU A 611 -6.76 -9.88 -10.46
CA GLU A 611 -6.83 -8.98 -9.31
C GLU A 611 -7.84 -7.86 -9.58
N PHE A 612 -9.00 -7.87 -8.93
CA PHE A 612 -9.99 -6.79 -8.97
C PHE A 612 -9.84 -5.88 -7.76
N ARG A 613 -9.81 -4.56 -7.96
CA ARG A 613 -9.81 -3.57 -6.90
C ARG A 613 -10.91 -2.54 -7.09
N SER A 614 -11.55 -2.16 -5.97
CA SER A 614 -12.40 -0.98 -5.88
C SER A 614 -11.85 0.03 -4.87
N ASP A 615 -12.00 1.33 -5.15
CA ASP A 615 -11.62 2.42 -4.25
C ASP A 615 -12.75 2.76 -3.25
N ASN A 616 -12.66 3.89 -2.54
CA ASN A 616 -13.65 4.28 -1.54
C ASN A 616 -14.88 5.03 -2.10
N THR A 617 -15.08 5.05 -3.42
CA THR A 617 -16.12 5.83 -4.11
C THR A 617 -17.09 5.02 -4.98
N VAL A 618 -17.14 5.15 -6.32
CA VAL A 618 -18.37 4.84 -7.08
C VAL A 618 -18.46 3.37 -7.49
N SER A 619 -19.29 2.62 -6.76
CA SER A 619 -19.67 1.26 -7.14
C SER A 619 -20.46 1.18 -8.45
N LYS A 620 -20.20 0.10 -9.20
CA LYS A 620 -20.94 -0.33 -10.41
C LYS A 620 -21.33 -1.80 -10.27
N LYS A 621 -22.06 -2.38 -11.25
CA LYS A 621 -22.48 -3.80 -11.19
C LYS A 621 -21.32 -4.80 -11.16
N GLY A 622 -20.15 -4.41 -11.65
CA GLY A 622 -18.97 -5.27 -11.66
C GLY A 622 -18.90 -6.15 -12.90
N PHE A 623 -18.44 -7.38 -12.73
CA PHE A 623 -18.27 -8.30 -13.85
C PHE A 623 -18.68 -9.73 -13.51
N LYS A 624 -19.06 -10.45 -14.57
CA LYS A 624 -19.20 -11.91 -14.60
C LYS A 624 -18.35 -12.43 -15.76
N ALA A 625 -17.49 -13.39 -15.47
CA ALA A 625 -16.55 -13.93 -16.44
C ALA A 625 -16.38 -15.45 -16.27
N HIS A 626 -16.29 -16.17 -17.37
CA HIS A 626 -16.05 -17.60 -17.40
C HIS A 626 -14.59 -17.87 -17.76
N PHE A 627 -13.92 -18.71 -16.97
CA PHE A 627 -12.59 -19.22 -17.29
C PHE A 627 -12.69 -20.69 -17.69
N PHE A 628 -11.84 -21.08 -18.63
CA PHE A 628 -11.67 -22.45 -19.07
C PHE A 628 -10.18 -22.69 -19.36
N SER A 629 -9.67 -23.85 -18.94
CA SER A 629 -8.32 -24.28 -19.27
C SER A 629 -8.37 -25.29 -20.39
N ASP A 630 -7.60 -25.02 -21.42
CA ASP A 630 -7.50 -25.80 -22.65
C ASP A 630 -6.08 -26.36 -22.81
N LYS A 631 -5.92 -27.50 -23.47
CA LYS A 631 -4.59 -28.08 -23.71
C LYS A 631 -4.06 -27.53 -25.03
N ASP A 632 -2.88 -26.90 -24.98
CA ASP A 632 -2.27 -26.36 -26.19
C ASP A 632 -1.53 -27.48 -26.92
N GLU A 633 -2.26 -28.24 -27.73
CA GLU A 633 -1.69 -29.30 -28.56
C GLU A 633 -0.71 -28.77 -29.60
N CYS A 634 -0.97 -27.58 -30.16
CA CYS A 634 -0.11 -26.95 -31.15
C CYS A 634 1.27 -26.58 -30.59
N SER A 635 1.38 -26.28 -29.28
CA SER A 635 2.64 -25.98 -28.61
C SER A 635 3.69 -27.10 -28.65
N LYS A 636 3.30 -28.32 -29.02
CA LYS A 636 4.19 -29.46 -29.18
C LYS A 636 4.11 -30.03 -30.59
N ASP A 637 5.23 -29.97 -31.31
CA ASP A 637 5.40 -30.58 -32.63
C ASP A 637 4.36 -30.10 -33.67
N ASN A 638 3.91 -28.83 -33.56
CA ASN A 638 2.86 -28.22 -34.38
C ASN A 638 1.55 -29.03 -34.40
N GLY A 639 1.22 -29.77 -33.33
CA GLY A 639 0.10 -30.72 -33.30
C GLY A 639 0.21 -31.86 -34.33
N GLY A 640 1.37 -32.06 -34.96
CA GLY A 640 1.52 -32.93 -36.13
C GLY A 640 0.91 -32.37 -37.42
N CYS A 641 0.65 -31.06 -37.52
CA CYS A 641 0.16 -30.42 -38.73
C CYS A 641 1.30 -30.12 -39.73
N GLN A 642 1.11 -30.43 -41.02
CA GLN A 642 2.11 -30.19 -42.07
C GLN A 642 2.40 -28.69 -42.28
N HIS A 643 1.40 -27.83 -42.13
CA HIS A 643 1.52 -26.39 -42.32
C HIS A 643 1.31 -25.61 -41.02
N GLU A 644 0.07 -25.35 -40.62
CA GLU A 644 -0.27 -24.50 -39.49
C GLU A 644 -1.21 -25.24 -38.53
N CYS A 645 -1.07 -24.99 -37.23
CA CYS A 645 -1.89 -25.60 -36.19
C CYS A 645 -2.62 -24.50 -35.42
N ILE A 646 -3.95 -24.56 -35.43
CA ILE A 646 -4.81 -23.67 -34.66
C ILE A 646 -5.36 -24.44 -33.47
N ASN A 647 -5.03 -23.97 -32.26
CA ASN A 647 -5.58 -24.51 -31.02
C ASN A 647 -7.01 -24.01 -30.81
N THR A 648 -7.90 -24.89 -30.36
CA THR A 648 -9.34 -24.65 -30.22
C THR A 648 -9.82 -25.23 -28.90
N VAL A 649 -10.92 -24.73 -28.35
CA VAL A 649 -11.32 -25.13 -26.98
C VAL A 649 -11.64 -26.63 -26.90
N GLY A 650 -10.70 -27.41 -26.35
CA GLY A 650 -10.77 -28.86 -26.20
C GLY A 650 -10.14 -29.70 -27.32
N SER A 651 -9.47 -29.10 -28.31
CA SER A 651 -8.86 -29.81 -29.46
C SER A 651 -7.93 -28.88 -30.27
N TYR A 652 -7.34 -29.35 -31.36
CA TYR A 652 -6.71 -28.51 -32.37
C TYR A 652 -7.23 -28.86 -33.78
N VAL A 653 -6.93 -27.99 -34.74
CA VAL A 653 -7.23 -28.17 -36.16
C VAL A 653 -6.05 -27.67 -36.98
N CYS A 654 -5.62 -28.47 -37.95
CA CYS A 654 -4.59 -28.09 -38.90
C CYS A 654 -5.18 -27.19 -39.99
N GLN A 655 -4.48 -26.12 -40.33
CA GLN A 655 -4.78 -25.25 -41.47
C GLN A 655 -3.66 -25.33 -42.52
N CYS A 656 -4.04 -25.19 -43.78
CA CYS A 656 -3.13 -25.16 -44.92
C CYS A 656 -2.95 -23.71 -45.42
N ARG A 657 -1.73 -23.41 -45.90
CA ARG A 657 -1.41 -22.13 -46.55
C ARG A 657 -2.16 -21.97 -47.87
N ASN A 658 -2.36 -20.72 -48.31
CA ASN A 658 -3.06 -20.41 -49.56
C ASN A 658 -2.50 -21.21 -50.75
N GLY A 659 -3.40 -21.80 -51.54
CA GLY A 659 -3.04 -22.75 -52.61
C GLY A 659 -3.01 -24.22 -52.17
N PHE A 660 -3.33 -24.54 -50.91
CA PHE A 660 -3.44 -25.91 -50.41
C PHE A 660 -4.75 -26.14 -49.63
N VAL A 661 -5.35 -27.32 -49.78
CA VAL A 661 -6.50 -27.82 -49.00
C VAL A 661 -6.07 -28.90 -48.02
N LEU A 662 -6.77 -29.00 -46.89
CA LEU A 662 -6.49 -30.02 -45.89
C LEU A 662 -6.84 -31.42 -46.42
N HIS A 663 -5.89 -32.34 -46.28
CA HIS A 663 -6.00 -33.73 -46.71
C HIS A 663 -6.97 -34.52 -45.80
N GLU A 664 -7.48 -35.67 -46.25
CA GLU A 664 -8.50 -36.45 -45.53
C GLU A 664 -8.05 -36.92 -44.12
N ASN A 665 -6.74 -37.07 -43.91
CA ASN A 665 -6.17 -37.39 -42.60
C ASN A 665 -6.17 -36.21 -41.61
N LYS A 666 -6.58 -35.01 -42.03
CA LYS A 666 -6.65 -33.76 -41.25
C LYS A 666 -5.32 -33.21 -40.73
N HIS A 667 -4.19 -33.73 -41.21
CA HIS A 667 -2.85 -33.31 -40.82
C HIS A 667 -2.04 -32.76 -42.01
N ASP A 668 -2.14 -33.41 -43.18
CA ASP A 668 -1.40 -33.04 -44.39
C ASP A 668 -2.16 -32.03 -45.26
N CYS A 669 -1.46 -31.43 -46.21
CA CYS A 669 -1.95 -30.39 -47.10
C CYS A 669 -1.67 -30.75 -48.58
N LYS A 670 -2.74 -30.89 -49.37
CA LYS A 670 -2.74 -31.18 -50.81
C LYS A 670 -2.87 -29.87 -51.61
N GLU A 671 -2.28 -29.76 -52.81
CA GLU A 671 -2.56 -28.61 -53.69
C GLU A 671 -4.07 -28.40 -53.89
N ALA A 672 -4.51 -27.14 -53.78
CA ALA A 672 -5.88 -26.72 -54.00
C ALA A 672 -6.18 -26.61 -55.50
N GLU A 673 -7.44 -26.85 -55.86
CA GLU A 673 -7.94 -26.55 -57.21
C GLU A 673 -8.04 -25.02 -57.37
N CYS A 674 -7.64 -24.50 -58.53
CA CYS A 674 -7.37 -23.06 -58.69
C CYS A 674 -8.61 -22.21 -59.04
N GLU A 675 -9.81 -22.74 -58.77
CA GLU A 675 -11.09 -22.05 -58.93
C GLU A 675 -11.66 -21.70 -57.56
N GLN A 676 -11.96 -20.43 -57.30
CA GLN A 676 -12.48 -19.96 -56.02
C GLN A 676 -13.76 -19.13 -56.19
N LYS A 677 -14.78 -19.42 -55.38
CA LYS A 677 -16.01 -18.63 -55.30
C LYS A 677 -16.06 -17.92 -53.95
N ILE A 678 -16.12 -16.60 -53.98
CA ILE A 678 -15.96 -15.73 -52.83
C ILE A 678 -17.28 -14.99 -52.57
N HIS A 679 -17.85 -15.23 -51.39
CA HIS A 679 -19.09 -14.61 -50.95
C HIS A 679 -18.91 -13.72 -49.70
N SER A 680 -17.67 -13.51 -49.25
CA SER A 680 -17.38 -12.62 -48.12
C SER A 680 -17.36 -11.15 -48.58
N PRO A 681 -17.88 -10.21 -47.77
CA PRO A 681 -17.89 -8.79 -48.14
C PRO A 681 -16.49 -8.19 -48.24
N ASN A 682 -15.51 -8.77 -47.54
CA ASN A 682 -14.11 -8.42 -47.63
C ASN A 682 -13.22 -9.67 -47.55
N GLY A 683 -11.96 -9.54 -47.92
CA GLY A 683 -10.97 -10.61 -47.84
C GLY A 683 -9.71 -10.30 -48.64
N ILE A 684 -8.84 -11.30 -48.77
CA ILE A 684 -7.57 -11.18 -49.49
C ILE A 684 -7.50 -12.32 -50.52
N ILE A 685 -7.24 -11.97 -51.78
CA ILE A 685 -6.85 -12.93 -52.82
C ILE A 685 -5.34 -12.85 -53.04
N THR A 686 -4.73 -14.00 -53.32
CA THR A 686 -3.29 -14.12 -53.58
C THR A 686 -3.05 -15.01 -54.79
N SER A 687 -2.02 -14.72 -55.57
CA SER A 687 -1.48 -15.68 -56.54
C SER A 687 -1.08 -17.00 -55.83
N PRO A 688 -1.12 -18.16 -56.52
CA PRO A 688 -0.65 -19.41 -55.95
C PRO A 688 0.79 -19.31 -55.45
N ASN A 689 1.11 -20.01 -54.36
CA ASN A 689 2.40 -19.99 -53.64
C ASN A 689 2.83 -18.65 -53.00
N TRP A 690 2.07 -17.55 -53.11
CA TRP A 690 2.46 -16.27 -52.51
C TRP A 690 2.78 -16.43 -50.99
N PRO A 691 3.88 -15.83 -50.46
CA PRO A 691 4.76 -14.84 -51.08
C PRO A 691 5.93 -15.42 -51.91
N ASP A 692 6.05 -16.75 -52.01
CA ASP A 692 6.97 -17.40 -52.94
C ASP A 692 6.48 -17.26 -54.40
N LYS A 693 7.28 -17.75 -55.34
CA LYS A 693 6.97 -17.62 -56.77
C LYS A 693 5.76 -18.45 -57.19
N TYR A 694 4.87 -17.86 -58.00
CA TYR A 694 3.78 -18.62 -58.62
C TYR A 694 4.32 -19.72 -59.55
N PRO A 695 3.58 -20.83 -59.78
CA PRO A 695 4.02 -21.88 -60.69
C PRO A 695 3.85 -21.47 -62.17
N SER A 696 4.66 -22.07 -63.05
CA SER A 696 4.47 -22.01 -64.50
C SER A 696 3.16 -22.69 -64.94
N ARG A 697 2.55 -22.22 -66.04
CA ARG A 697 1.40 -22.88 -66.70
C ARG A 697 0.20 -23.14 -65.78
N LYS A 698 -0.05 -22.23 -64.83
CA LYS A 698 -1.27 -22.22 -64.02
C LYS A 698 -2.25 -21.20 -64.58
N GLU A 699 -3.51 -21.59 -64.57
CA GLU A 699 -4.67 -20.73 -64.77
C GLU A 699 -5.51 -20.80 -63.48
N CYS A 700 -5.88 -19.66 -62.93
CA CYS A 700 -6.58 -19.56 -61.64
C CYS A 700 -7.66 -18.48 -61.70
N THR A 701 -8.83 -18.75 -61.12
CA THR A 701 -10.00 -17.88 -61.23
C THR A 701 -10.67 -17.61 -59.89
N TRP A 702 -11.20 -16.39 -59.74
CA TRP A 702 -11.96 -15.95 -58.58
C TRP A 702 -13.29 -15.32 -59.03
N GLU A 703 -14.42 -15.92 -58.64
CA GLU A 703 -15.76 -15.32 -58.77
C GLU A 703 -16.13 -14.66 -57.44
N ILE A 704 -16.02 -13.33 -57.36
CA ILE A 704 -16.40 -12.55 -56.18
C ILE A 704 -17.85 -12.09 -56.35
N SER A 705 -18.72 -12.45 -55.41
CA SER A 705 -20.14 -12.07 -55.39
C SER A 705 -20.49 -11.41 -54.05
N ALA A 706 -20.76 -10.11 -54.10
CA ALA A 706 -21.22 -9.28 -52.99
C ALA A 706 -22.74 -9.32 -52.80
N THR A 707 -23.20 -8.84 -51.63
CA THR A 707 -24.62 -8.57 -51.34
C THR A 707 -25.25 -7.69 -52.43
N PRO A 708 -26.41 -8.06 -53.02
CA PRO A 708 -27.09 -7.23 -53.99
C PRO A 708 -27.34 -5.80 -53.48
N GLY A 709 -27.05 -4.81 -54.32
CA GLY A 709 -27.02 -3.41 -53.92
C GLY A 709 -25.63 -2.87 -53.57
N GLN A 710 -24.64 -3.72 -53.31
CA GLN A 710 -23.25 -3.32 -53.05
C GLN A 710 -22.38 -3.59 -54.31
N ARG A 711 -21.19 -2.99 -54.38
CA ARG A 711 -20.22 -3.13 -55.48
C ARG A 711 -18.94 -3.80 -55.01
N VAL A 712 -18.28 -4.58 -55.88
CA VAL A 712 -16.98 -5.17 -55.56
C VAL A 712 -15.84 -4.21 -55.93
N LYS A 713 -14.96 -3.92 -54.98
CA LYS A 713 -13.67 -3.24 -55.18
C LYS A 713 -12.51 -4.22 -54.95
N LEU A 714 -11.47 -4.07 -55.75
CA LEU A 714 -10.21 -4.79 -55.67
C LEU A 714 -9.05 -3.79 -55.56
N THR A 715 -8.25 -3.90 -54.50
CA THR A 715 -7.11 -3.03 -54.21
C THR A 715 -5.85 -3.87 -54.06
N PHE A 716 -4.80 -3.56 -54.81
CA PHE A 716 -3.55 -4.33 -54.78
C PHE A 716 -2.63 -3.85 -53.65
N ASN A 717 -2.12 -4.79 -52.85
CA ASN A 717 -1.15 -4.55 -51.78
C ASN A 717 0.28 -4.84 -52.26
N GLU A 718 0.45 -5.93 -53.00
CA GLU A 718 1.70 -6.36 -53.64
C GLU A 718 1.42 -6.82 -55.07
N PHE A 719 2.28 -6.48 -56.03
CA PHE A 719 2.10 -6.83 -57.44
C PHE A 719 3.44 -6.91 -58.20
N GLU A 720 3.91 -8.13 -58.44
CA GLU A 720 5.06 -8.47 -59.30
C GLU A 720 4.69 -9.66 -60.20
N ILE A 721 4.22 -9.37 -61.41
CA ILE A 721 3.98 -10.31 -62.52
C ILE A 721 5.03 -10.06 -63.62
N GLU A 722 5.25 -10.97 -64.57
CA GLU A 722 6.17 -10.70 -65.69
C GLU A 722 5.78 -9.42 -66.45
N GLN A 723 6.77 -8.65 -66.91
CA GLN A 723 6.57 -7.40 -67.63
C GLN A 723 6.56 -7.63 -69.15
N HIS A 724 5.40 -7.45 -69.79
CA HIS A 724 5.27 -7.32 -71.25
C HIS A 724 4.59 -6.00 -71.63
N GLN A 725 4.79 -5.51 -72.85
CA GLN A 725 4.21 -4.24 -73.33
C GLN A 725 2.67 -4.32 -73.46
N GLU A 726 2.14 -5.48 -73.83
CA GLU A 726 0.70 -5.75 -73.99
C GLU A 726 0.20 -6.83 -73.00
N CYS A 727 0.97 -7.16 -71.97
CA CYS A 727 0.67 -8.24 -71.01
C CYS A 727 0.33 -9.59 -71.67
N ALA A 728 1.20 -10.05 -72.59
CA ALA A 728 0.96 -11.23 -73.43
C ALA A 728 1.57 -12.54 -72.86
N TYR A 729 2.42 -12.44 -71.84
CA TYR A 729 2.98 -13.56 -71.09
C TYR A 729 2.15 -13.77 -69.81
N ASP A 730 2.76 -13.82 -68.63
CA ASP A 730 2.03 -13.81 -67.35
C ASP A 730 1.16 -12.54 -67.21
N HIS A 731 -0.12 -12.69 -66.83
CA HIS A 731 -1.03 -11.56 -66.65
C HIS A 731 -2.26 -11.89 -65.77
N LEU A 732 -2.90 -10.83 -65.26
CA LEU A 732 -4.13 -10.86 -64.49
C LEU A 732 -5.23 -10.07 -65.22
N GLU A 733 -6.37 -10.70 -65.48
CA GLU A 733 -7.56 -10.09 -66.09
C GLU A 733 -8.67 -9.94 -65.05
N VAL A 734 -9.35 -8.79 -65.06
CA VAL A 734 -10.43 -8.45 -64.13
C VAL A 734 -11.65 -7.98 -64.93
N PHE A 735 -12.82 -8.56 -64.64
CA PHE A 735 -14.05 -8.41 -65.41
C PHE A 735 -15.22 -7.91 -64.54
N ASP A 736 -16.04 -7.01 -65.10
CA ASP A 736 -17.22 -6.41 -64.47
C ASP A 736 -18.45 -7.33 -64.55
N GLY A 737 -18.51 -8.32 -63.67
CA GLY A 737 -19.62 -9.26 -63.55
C GLY A 737 -19.18 -10.68 -63.24
N GLU A 738 -19.80 -11.68 -63.88
CA GLU A 738 -19.79 -13.07 -63.41
C GLU A 738 -18.96 -14.06 -64.24
N SER A 739 -18.32 -13.62 -65.32
CA SER A 739 -17.51 -14.49 -66.17
C SER A 739 -16.57 -13.71 -67.09
N GLU A 740 -15.68 -14.41 -67.79
CA GLU A 740 -14.84 -13.92 -68.89
C GLU A 740 -15.62 -13.24 -70.06
N LYS A 741 -16.95 -13.31 -70.07
CA LYS A 741 -17.82 -12.64 -71.07
C LYS A 741 -18.30 -11.25 -70.66
N SER A 742 -18.02 -10.85 -69.41
CA SER A 742 -18.28 -9.49 -68.91
C SER A 742 -17.31 -8.46 -69.50
N PRO A 743 -17.61 -7.15 -69.42
CA PRO A 743 -16.65 -6.10 -69.78
C PRO A 743 -15.35 -6.20 -68.96
N ILE A 744 -14.19 -6.01 -69.57
CA ILE A 744 -12.90 -6.00 -68.88
C ILE A 744 -12.71 -4.66 -68.16
N LEU A 745 -12.44 -4.71 -66.84
CA LEU A 745 -12.02 -3.58 -66.01
C LEU A 745 -10.51 -3.32 -66.13
N GLY A 746 -9.71 -4.36 -66.32
CA GLY A 746 -8.27 -4.24 -66.51
C GLY A 746 -7.58 -5.55 -66.91
N ARG A 747 -6.45 -5.41 -67.62
CA ARG A 747 -5.50 -6.48 -67.96
C ARG A 747 -4.12 -6.01 -67.49
N LEU A 748 -3.54 -6.75 -66.54
CA LEU A 748 -2.49 -6.24 -65.65
C LEU A 748 -1.28 -7.18 -65.64
N CYS A 749 -0.08 -6.61 -65.70
CA CYS A 749 1.20 -7.33 -65.63
C CYS A 749 2.34 -6.38 -65.21
N GLY A 750 3.54 -6.90 -64.99
CA GLY A 750 4.68 -6.12 -64.51
C GLY A 750 4.72 -5.88 -63.01
N ASN A 751 5.49 -4.87 -62.58
CA ASN A 751 5.78 -4.58 -61.17
C ASN A 751 5.27 -3.22 -60.65
N LYS A 752 4.42 -2.51 -61.41
CA LYS A 752 3.69 -1.34 -60.91
C LYS A 752 2.42 -1.83 -60.23
N ILE A 753 2.21 -1.46 -58.96
CA ILE A 753 0.94 -1.68 -58.26
C ILE A 753 -0.19 -1.00 -59.07
N PRO A 754 -1.24 -1.75 -59.48
CA PRO A 754 -2.38 -1.20 -60.19
C PRO A 754 -3.24 -0.28 -59.32
N ASP A 755 -3.87 0.71 -59.96
CA ASP A 755 -4.87 1.57 -59.33
C ASP A 755 -6.14 0.74 -58.98
N PRO A 756 -6.91 1.05 -57.92
CA PRO A 756 -8.02 0.21 -57.47
C PRO A 756 -9.13 0.04 -58.51
N LEU A 757 -9.55 -1.21 -58.75
CA LEU A 757 -10.62 -1.54 -59.70
C LEU A 757 -11.94 -1.73 -58.97
N ILE A 758 -13.02 -1.12 -59.48
CA ILE A 758 -14.34 -1.16 -58.86
C ILE A 758 -15.39 -1.56 -59.90
N ALA A 759 -16.08 -2.67 -59.67
CA ALA A 759 -17.18 -3.16 -60.50
C ALA A 759 -18.35 -2.17 -60.52
N THR A 760 -19.21 -2.21 -61.54
CA THR A 760 -20.47 -1.45 -61.59
C THR A 760 -21.60 -2.14 -60.84
N GLY A 761 -21.52 -3.47 -60.66
CA GLY A 761 -22.47 -4.29 -59.93
C GLY A 761 -21.87 -5.10 -58.78
N ASN A 762 -22.68 -6.00 -58.21
CA ASN A 762 -22.33 -6.83 -57.04
C ASN A 762 -21.50 -8.08 -57.39
N LYS A 763 -20.90 -8.16 -58.58
CA LYS A 763 -20.07 -9.28 -59.01
C LYS A 763 -18.81 -8.80 -59.72
N MET A 764 -17.69 -9.51 -59.50
CA MET A 764 -16.43 -9.33 -60.21
C MET A 764 -15.81 -10.72 -60.47
N PHE A 765 -15.35 -10.94 -61.69
CA PHE A 765 -14.65 -12.17 -62.07
C PHE A 765 -13.19 -11.84 -62.37
N ILE A 766 -12.26 -12.68 -61.90
CA ILE A 766 -10.81 -12.45 -61.98
C ILE A 766 -10.15 -13.72 -62.52
N ARG A 767 -9.18 -13.57 -63.43
CA ARG A 767 -8.45 -14.67 -64.08
C ARG A 767 -6.95 -14.36 -64.08
N PHE A 768 -6.14 -15.20 -63.44
CA PHE A 768 -4.69 -15.17 -63.53
C PHE A 768 -4.21 -16.26 -64.49
N ILE A 769 -3.30 -15.94 -65.40
CA ILE A 769 -2.69 -16.87 -66.35
C ILE A 769 -1.17 -16.73 -66.28
N SER A 770 -0.47 -17.88 -66.27
CA SER A 770 1.00 -17.93 -66.35
C SER A 770 1.53 -18.81 -67.47
N ASP A 771 2.69 -18.42 -67.98
CA ASP A 771 3.47 -18.96 -69.10
C ASP A 771 4.39 -20.14 -68.65
N ALA A 772 5.19 -20.69 -69.56
CA ALA A 772 6.19 -21.70 -69.25
C ALA A 772 7.44 -21.20 -68.47
N SER A 773 7.60 -19.89 -68.25
CA SER A 773 8.86 -19.27 -67.84
C SER A 773 8.70 -17.99 -66.98
N VAL A 774 9.83 -17.44 -66.50
CA VAL A 774 9.98 -16.09 -65.85
C VAL A 774 9.11 -15.80 -64.61
N GLN A 775 8.75 -16.82 -63.83
CA GLN A 775 7.88 -16.66 -62.65
C GLN A 775 8.40 -15.65 -61.60
N ARG A 776 7.48 -14.82 -61.10
CA ARG A 776 7.67 -13.78 -60.08
C ARG A 776 6.87 -14.09 -58.80
N LYS A 777 6.87 -13.18 -57.81
CA LYS A 777 6.10 -13.34 -56.56
C LYS A 777 4.58 -13.33 -56.77
N GLY A 778 4.11 -12.78 -57.88
CA GLY A 778 2.69 -12.63 -58.17
C GLY A 778 2.08 -11.46 -57.40
N PHE A 779 0.92 -11.66 -56.81
CA PHE A 779 0.14 -10.57 -56.23
C PHE A 779 -0.53 -10.95 -54.92
N GLN A 780 -0.73 -9.93 -54.08
CA GLN A 780 -1.69 -9.92 -52.99
C GLN A 780 -2.63 -8.73 -53.21
N ALA A 781 -3.93 -8.98 -53.21
CA ALA A 781 -4.94 -7.94 -53.35
C ALA A 781 -6.06 -8.13 -52.33
N THR A 782 -6.46 -7.04 -51.70
CA THR A 782 -7.63 -7.00 -50.82
C THR A 782 -8.88 -6.74 -51.66
N HIS A 783 -9.91 -7.57 -51.49
CA HIS A 783 -11.25 -7.30 -52.01
C HIS A 783 -12.14 -6.74 -50.90
N SER A 784 -13.05 -5.84 -51.27
CA SER A 784 -13.96 -5.17 -50.34
C SER A 784 -15.26 -4.75 -51.03
N THR A 785 -16.38 -4.84 -50.34
CA THR A 785 -17.65 -4.24 -50.77
C THR A 785 -17.65 -2.73 -50.52
N GLU A 786 -17.87 -1.96 -51.58
CA GLU A 786 -18.26 -0.56 -51.48
C GLU A 786 -19.79 -0.42 -51.68
N CYS A 787 -20.36 0.61 -51.08
CA CYS A 787 -21.77 0.93 -51.22
C CYS A 787 -22.07 1.70 -52.53
N GLY A 788 -23.37 1.98 -52.76
CA GLY A 788 -23.85 2.63 -53.97
C GLY A 788 -23.88 1.73 -55.21
N GLY A 789 -24.37 2.26 -56.33
CA GLY A 789 -24.46 1.57 -57.62
C GLY A 789 -25.78 1.80 -58.36
N ARG A 790 -25.90 1.23 -59.57
CA ARG A 790 -27.11 1.38 -60.40
C ARG A 790 -27.97 0.12 -60.33
N LEU A 791 -29.22 0.26 -59.88
CA LEU A 791 -30.12 -0.85 -59.57
C LEU A 791 -31.39 -0.79 -60.42
N LYS A 792 -31.77 -1.92 -61.03
CA LYS A 792 -33.02 -2.01 -61.79
C LYS A 792 -34.18 -2.40 -60.88
N ALA A 793 -35.14 -1.49 -60.72
CA ALA A 793 -36.42 -1.75 -60.08
C ALA A 793 -37.31 -2.59 -61.02
N GLU A 794 -37.94 -3.62 -60.46
CA GLU A 794 -38.82 -4.57 -61.18
C GLU A 794 -40.13 -4.74 -60.41
N THR A 795 -41.15 -5.32 -61.05
CA THR A 795 -42.47 -5.53 -60.44
C THR A 795 -42.42 -6.49 -59.24
N LYS A 796 -41.43 -7.39 -59.21
CA LYS A 796 -41.07 -8.16 -58.02
C LYS A 796 -40.16 -7.32 -57.13
N ALA A 797 -40.56 -7.16 -55.86
CA ALA A 797 -39.75 -6.46 -54.88
C ALA A 797 -38.37 -7.12 -54.68
N LYS A 798 -37.35 -6.28 -54.60
CA LYS A 798 -35.95 -6.63 -54.30
C LYS A 798 -35.53 -5.95 -53.00
N ASP A 799 -34.57 -6.55 -52.31
CA ASP A 799 -34.02 -6.06 -51.06
C ASP A 799 -32.80 -5.16 -51.31
N LEU A 800 -32.68 -4.08 -50.54
CA LEU A 800 -31.54 -3.15 -50.50
C LEU A 800 -31.14 -2.92 -49.04
N TYR A 801 -29.85 -2.99 -48.77
CA TYR A 801 -29.26 -2.82 -47.44
C TYR A 801 -28.26 -1.66 -47.45
N SER A 802 -28.28 -0.87 -46.38
CA SER A 802 -27.33 0.24 -46.16
C SER A 802 -25.86 -0.16 -46.33
N HIS A 803 -25.49 -1.35 -45.87
CA HIS A 803 -24.12 -1.88 -45.93
C HIS A 803 -24.13 -3.40 -46.07
N ALA A 804 -23.00 -3.99 -46.47
CA ALA A 804 -22.92 -5.41 -46.83
C ALA A 804 -23.09 -6.40 -45.65
N GLN A 805 -22.85 -5.95 -44.41
CA GLN A 805 -22.95 -6.74 -43.16
C GLN A 805 -24.23 -6.44 -42.35
N PHE A 806 -25.24 -5.85 -43.00
CA PHE A 806 -26.47 -5.44 -42.32
C PHE A 806 -27.16 -6.60 -41.61
N GLY A 807 -27.31 -6.48 -40.29
CA GLY A 807 -27.92 -7.49 -39.41
C GLY A 807 -26.92 -8.14 -38.47
N ASP A 808 -25.65 -8.27 -38.89
CA ASP A 808 -24.54 -8.75 -38.05
C ASP A 808 -23.80 -7.58 -37.38
N ASN A 809 -23.63 -6.46 -38.10
CA ASN A 809 -22.91 -5.25 -37.67
C ASN A 809 -23.73 -3.96 -37.84
N ASN A 810 -23.19 -2.87 -37.29
CA ASN A 810 -23.57 -1.48 -37.63
C ASN A 810 -22.95 -1.05 -38.98
N TYR A 811 -23.50 0.00 -39.60
CA TYR A 811 -22.90 0.56 -40.83
C TYR A 811 -21.52 1.19 -40.60
N PRO A 812 -20.65 1.23 -41.62
CA PRO A 812 -19.38 1.94 -41.53
C PRO A 812 -19.57 3.46 -41.32
N VAL A 813 -18.67 4.03 -40.54
CA VAL A 813 -18.42 5.48 -40.44
C VAL A 813 -17.75 6.02 -41.70
N GLN A 814 -17.86 7.33 -41.95
CA GLN A 814 -17.31 8.03 -43.12
C GLN A 814 -17.75 7.44 -44.49
N ALA A 815 -18.96 6.90 -44.55
CA ALA A 815 -19.50 6.25 -45.75
C ALA A 815 -20.35 7.23 -46.57
N ASP A 816 -19.98 7.43 -47.84
CA ASP A 816 -20.73 8.25 -48.80
C ASP A 816 -21.25 7.37 -49.95
N CYS A 817 -22.56 7.11 -49.94
CA CYS A 817 -23.19 6.05 -50.72
C CYS A 817 -24.32 6.59 -51.61
N ASP A 818 -24.23 6.34 -52.93
CA ASP A 818 -25.25 6.74 -53.92
C ASP A 818 -25.81 5.53 -54.70
N TRP A 819 -27.09 5.21 -54.49
CA TRP A 819 -27.82 4.17 -55.21
C TRP A 819 -28.84 4.77 -56.16
N LEU A 820 -28.63 4.60 -57.47
CA LEU A 820 -29.57 5.01 -58.50
C LEU A 820 -30.53 3.87 -58.86
N LEU A 821 -31.77 3.96 -58.39
CA LEU A 821 -32.86 3.04 -58.68
C LEU A 821 -33.59 3.48 -59.96
N VAL A 822 -33.71 2.60 -60.95
CA VAL A 822 -34.36 2.90 -62.24
C VAL A 822 -35.39 1.83 -62.58
N ALA A 823 -36.63 2.27 -62.83
CA ALA A 823 -37.74 1.45 -63.30
C ALA A 823 -37.80 1.41 -64.85
N GLU A 824 -38.74 0.65 -65.41
CA GLU A 824 -39.04 0.70 -66.84
C GLU A 824 -40.03 1.83 -67.17
N HIS A 825 -39.88 2.46 -68.33
CA HIS A 825 -40.66 3.64 -68.72
C HIS A 825 -42.19 3.40 -68.63
N GLY A 826 -42.87 4.26 -67.85
CA GLY A 826 -44.28 4.09 -67.49
C GLY A 826 -44.53 3.42 -66.13
N TYR A 827 -43.46 3.13 -65.39
CA TYR A 827 -43.47 2.72 -63.99
C TYR A 827 -42.70 3.73 -63.13
N ARG A 828 -43.05 3.81 -61.85
CA ARG A 828 -42.37 4.59 -60.82
C ARG A 828 -41.77 3.67 -59.76
N VAL A 829 -40.77 4.13 -59.03
CA VAL A 829 -40.12 3.40 -57.93
C VAL A 829 -40.96 3.56 -56.66
N GLU A 830 -41.06 2.48 -55.90
CA GLU A 830 -41.67 2.42 -54.58
C GLU A 830 -40.67 1.83 -53.58
N LEU A 831 -40.51 2.48 -52.42
CA LEU A 831 -39.66 2.08 -51.30
C LEU A 831 -40.52 1.73 -50.09
N MET A 832 -40.39 0.48 -49.61
CA MET A 832 -41.03 -0.04 -48.41
C MET A 832 -39.93 -0.27 -47.35
N PHE A 833 -39.87 0.59 -46.33
CA PHE A 833 -38.90 0.45 -45.25
C PHE A 833 -39.24 -0.75 -44.36
N GLN A 834 -38.26 -1.62 -44.09
CA GLN A 834 -38.41 -2.80 -43.22
C GLN A 834 -37.69 -2.61 -41.88
N THR A 835 -36.58 -1.86 -41.90
CA THR A 835 -35.85 -1.40 -40.72
C THR A 835 -35.17 -0.09 -41.09
N PHE A 836 -35.12 0.85 -40.16
CA PHE A 836 -34.42 2.12 -40.31
C PHE A 836 -33.95 2.56 -38.92
N GLU A 837 -32.65 2.47 -38.68
CA GLU A 837 -31.97 2.79 -37.42
C GLU A 837 -30.68 3.57 -37.76
N VAL A 838 -30.83 4.86 -38.04
CA VAL A 838 -29.73 5.82 -38.33
C VAL A 838 -29.50 6.70 -37.09
N GLU A 839 -28.36 7.37 -36.93
CA GLU A 839 -28.14 8.27 -35.79
C GLU A 839 -29.28 9.29 -35.63
N GLU A 840 -29.57 9.73 -34.40
CA GLU A 840 -30.73 10.59 -34.10
C GLU A 840 -30.28 11.99 -33.71
N GLU A 841 -30.48 12.94 -34.61
CA GLU A 841 -30.08 14.34 -34.50
C GLU A 841 -31.27 15.22 -34.92
N ALA A 842 -31.40 16.43 -34.37
CA ALA A 842 -32.58 17.29 -34.55
C ALA A 842 -32.76 17.84 -35.98
N ASP A 843 -31.66 18.11 -36.69
CA ASP A 843 -31.65 18.60 -38.07
C ASP A 843 -31.18 17.52 -39.08
N CYS A 844 -30.88 16.30 -38.60
CA CYS A 844 -30.20 15.22 -39.33
C CYS A 844 -28.87 15.69 -39.95
N GLY A 845 -28.02 16.33 -39.13
CA GLY A 845 -26.73 16.89 -39.53
C GLY A 845 -25.57 15.89 -39.67
N TYR A 846 -25.56 14.83 -38.86
CA TYR A 846 -24.50 13.81 -38.81
C TYR A 846 -24.76 12.68 -39.83
N ASP A 847 -25.28 11.53 -39.37
CA ASP A 847 -25.71 10.44 -40.24
C ASP A 847 -27.12 10.68 -40.82
N TYR A 848 -27.27 10.53 -42.13
CA TYR A 848 -28.57 10.72 -42.79
C TYR A 848 -28.72 9.95 -44.11
N MET A 849 -29.97 9.62 -44.43
CA MET A 849 -30.39 9.19 -45.76
C MET A 849 -31.16 10.33 -46.45
N GLU A 850 -30.82 10.66 -47.69
CA GLU A 850 -31.57 11.59 -48.55
C GLU A 850 -32.11 10.89 -49.79
N LEU A 851 -33.31 11.28 -50.23
CA LEU A 851 -33.96 10.72 -51.41
C LEU A 851 -34.27 11.82 -52.41
N PHE A 852 -33.96 11.59 -53.70
CA PHE A 852 -34.19 12.54 -54.79
C PHE A 852 -34.99 11.88 -55.93
N ASP A 853 -36.03 12.56 -56.41
CA ASP A 853 -36.97 12.10 -57.45
C ASP A 853 -36.39 12.30 -58.86
N GLY A 854 -35.31 11.57 -59.18
CA GLY A 854 -34.61 11.68 -60.45
C GLY A 854 -33.31 10.88 -60.51
N HIS A 855 -32.41 11.28 -61.42
CA HIS A 855 -31.15 10.57 -61.67
C HIS A 855 -29.95 11.05 -60.84
N ASP A 856 -30.01 12.25 -60.27
CA ASP A 856 -28.91 12.91 -59.59
C ASP A 856 -29.41 13.85 -58.47
N LYS A 857 -28.48 14.42 -57.69
CA LYS A 857 -28.75 15.28 -56.52
C LYS A 857 -29.30 16.67 -56.85
N SER A 858 -29.49 17.02 -58.13
CA SER A 858 -30.19 18.25 -58.56
C SER A 858 -31.71 18.07 -58.72
N ALA A 859 -32.20 16.83 -58.69
CA ALA A 859 -33.62 16.51 -58.71
C ALA A 859 -34.34 16.91 -57.40
N MET A 860 -35.68 16.82 -57.38
CA MET A 860 -36.46 17.21 -56.20
C MET A 860 -36.16 16.27 -55.02
N ARG A 861 -35.59 16.81 -53.94
CA ARG A 861 -35.40 16.08 -52.68
C ARG A 861 -36.75 15.75 -52.05
N LEU A 862 -37.08 14.46 -51.97
CA LEU A 862 -38.28 13.93 -51.32
C LEU A 862 -38.21 14.01 -49.79
N GLY A 863 -37.00 13.92 -49.23
CA GLY A 863 -36.75 14.11 -47.81
C GLY A 863 -35.29 13.84 -47.41
N ARG A 864 -34.98 14.20 -46.16
CA ARG A 864 -33.80 13.78 -45.39
C ARG A 864 -34.32 13.04 -44.15
N PHE A 865 -33.71 11.92 -43.81
CA PHE A 865 -34.19 10.99 -42.79
C PHE A 865 -33.03 10.52 -41.92
N CYS A 866 -33.23 10.53 -40.61
CA CYS A 866 -32.32 10.00 -39.59
C CYS A 866 -33.17 9.46 -38.41
N GLY A 867 -32.54 8.94 -37.36
CA GLY A 867 -33.20 8.39 -36.19
C GLY A 867 -33.68 6.95 -36.33
N SER A 868 -34.51 6.51 -35.36
CA SER A 868 -34.92 5.11 -35.19
C SER A 868 -36.42 4.91 -35.44
N GLY A 869 -36.75 4.17 -36.50
CA GLY A 869 -38.11 3.80 -36.90
C GLY A 869 -38.29 3.87 -38.42
N PRO A 870 -38.96 2.89 -39.08
CA PRO A 870 -39.14 2.90 -40.53
C PRO A 870 -40.02 4.08 -40.98
N PRO A 871 -39.57 4.91 -41.95
CA PRO A 871 -40.43 5.87 -42.64
C PRO A 871 -41.65 5.21 -43.31
N GLU A 872 -42.67 6.01 -43.61
CA GLU A 872 -43.79 5.59 -44.45
C GLU A 872 -43.33 5.20 -45.88
N GLU A 873 -44.20 4.56 -46.65
CA GLU A 873 -43.88 4.14 -48.03
C GLU A 873 -43.60 5.36 -48.94
N ILE A 874 -42.41 5.41 -49.54
CA ILE A 874 -42.00 6.52 -50.40
C ILE A 874 -42.06 6.11 -51.86
N TYR A 875 -42.59 7.01 -52.70
CA TYR A 875 -42.81 6.77 -54.11
C TYR A 875 -42.20 7.91 -54.94
N SER A 876 -41.50 7.59 -56.02
CA SER A 876 -41.09 8.59 -57.02
C SER A 876 -42.29 9.11 -57.82
N ALA A 877 -42.17 10.30 -58.39
CA ALA A 877 -43.00 10.75 -59.50
C ALA A 877 -42.39 10.31 -60.85
N GLY A 878 -41.06 10.24 -60.97
CA GLY A 878 -40.35 9.79 -62.16
C GLY A 878 -40.11 8.27 -62.25
N GLU A 879 -39.48 7.84 -63.34
CA GLU A 879 -38.99 6.46 -63.54
C GLU A 879 -37.66 6.16 -62.80
N ALA A 880 -37.07 7.16 -62.15
CA ALA A 880 -35.82 7.06 -61.41
C ALA A 880 -35.92 7.68 -60.01
N LEU A 881 -35.15 7.14 -59.08
CA LEU A 881 -34.98 7.65 -57.72
C LEU A 881 -33.52 7.44 -57.30
N LEU A 882 -32.87 8.50 -56.80
CA LEU A 882 -31.56 8.42 -56.17
C LEU A 882 -31.73 8.33 -54.66
N LEU A 883 -31.14 7.30 -54.05
CA LEU A 883 -30.95 7.20 -52.61
C LEU A 883 -29.50 7.53 -52.27
N HIS A 884 -29.32 8.55 -51.45
CA HIS A 884 -28.04 8.98 -50.90
C HIS A 884 -28.00 8.60 -49.41
N PHE A 885 -26.88 8.07 -48.92
CA PHE A 885 -26.63 7.84 -47.51
C PHE A 885 -25.24 8.35 -47.16
N HIS A 886 -25.15 9.15 -46.12
CA HIS A 886 -23.94 9.78 -45.61
C HIS A 886 -23.78 9.42 -44.14
N THR A 887 -22.57 9.08 -43.70
CA THR A 887 -22.23 8.89 -42.28
C THR A 887 -20.99 9.69 -41.88
N ASP A 888 -20.96 10.20 -40.65
CA ASP A 888 -19.81 10.94 -40.11
C ASP A 888 -18.76 10.01 -39.46
N ASP A 889 -17.80 10.55 -38.72
CA ASP A 889 -16.72 9.76 -38.10
C ASP A 889 -17.08 9.17 -36.72
N THR A 890 -18.35 9.22 -36.31
CA THR A 890 -18.83 8.88 -34.96
C THR A 890 -19.97 7.83 -34.89
N ILE A 891 -21.16 8.18 -34.40
CA ILE A 891 -22.09 7.26 -33.70
C ILE A 891 -22.91 6.38 -34.65
N ASN A 892 -22.29 5.31 -35.16
CA ASN A 892 -23.00 4.37 -36.03
C ASN A 892 -24.10 3.55 -35.31
N LYS A 893 -25.11 3.17 -36.09
CA LYS A 893 -26.20 2.26 -35.72
C LYS A 893 -26.36 1.15 -36.77
N LYS A 894 -27.39 0.32 -36.64
CA LYS A 894 -27.67 -0.82 -37.51
C LYS A 894 -28.02 -0.44 -38.96
N GLY A 895 -28.55 0.75 -39.19
CA GLY A 895 -28.86 1.28 -40.53
C GLY A 895 -30.23 0.90 -41.07
N PHE A 896 -30.35 0.86 -42.39
CA PHE A 896 -31.61 0.56 -43.07
C PHE A 896 -31.60 -0.73 -43.89
N HIS A 897 -32.79 -1.32 -43.98
CA HIS A 897 -33.20 -2.34 -44.94
C HIS A 897 -34.49 -1.87 -45.62
N ILE A 898 -34.43 -1.76 -46.94
CA ILE A 898 -35.49 -1.22 -47.79
C ILE A 898 -35.85 -2.29 -48.81
N ARG A 899 -37.15 -2.46 -49.07
CA ARG A 899 -37.64 -3.21 -50.24
C ARG A 899 -38.06 -2.25 -51.33
N TYR A 900 -37.53 -2.43 -52.53
CA TYR A 900 -37.84 -1.59 -53.69
C TYR A 900 -38.54 -2.39 -54.79
N ARG A 901 -39.53 -1.78 -55.44
CA ARG A 901 -40.19 -2.33 -56.65
C ARG A 901 -40.57 -1.23 -57.63
N SER A 902 -40.83 -1.61 -58.88
CA SER A 902 -41.45 -0.74 -59.88
C SER A 902 -42.96 -0.98 -59.92
N ILE A 903 -43.77 0.06 -59.70
CA ILE A 903 -45.23 0.00 -59.90
C ILE A 903 -45.66 0.88 -61.07
N LYS A 904 -46.67 0.42 -61.84
CA LYS A 904 -47.22 1.19 -62.95
C LYS A 904 -47.88 2.45 -62.41
N TYR A 905 -47.82 3.56 -63.16
CA TYR A 905 -48.63 4.74 -62.83
C TYR A 905 -50.12 4.36 -62.69
N PRO A 906 -50.84 4.88 -61.67
CA PRO A 906 -52.29 4.78 -61.62
C PRO A 906 -52.91 5.45 -62.85
N ASP A 907 -53.75 4.72 -63.59
CA ASP A 907 -54.48 5.28 -64.74
C ASP A 907 -55.46 6.36 -64.24
N SER A 908 -55.04 7.63 -64.29
CA SER A 908 -55.78 8.76 -63.73
C SER A 908 -57.16 8.87 -64.38
N VAL A 909 -58.22 8.79 -63.56
CA VAL A 909 -59.61 8.77 -64.02
C VAL A 909 -59.89 9.97 -64.93
N ARG A 910 -60.16 9.69 -66.22
CA ARG A 910 -60.64 10.71 -67.15
C ARG A 910 -61.93 11.31 -66.63
N THR A 911 -61.92 12.60 -66.35
CA THR A 911 -63.13 13.40 -66.14
C THR A 911 -64.11 13.19 -67.29
N LYS A 912 -65.30 12.67 -66.99
CA LYS A 912 -66.48 12.80 -67.84
C LYS A 912 -67.52 13.64 -67.11
N LYS A 913 -68.23 14.45 -67.90
CA LYS A 913 -69.54 14.99 -67.55
C LYS A 913 -70.59 13.88 -67.67
#